data_AF-A0A6B9VGS8-F1
#
_entry.id   AF-A0A6B9VGS8-F1
#
_cell.length_a   1.000
_cell.length_b   1.000
_cell.length_c   1.000
_cell.angle_alpha   90.00
_cell.angle_beta   90.00
_cell.angle_gamma   90.00
#
_symmetry.space_group_name_H-M   'P 1'
#
loop_
_entity.id
_entity.type
_entity.pdbx_description
1 polymer ?
#
loop_
_entity_poly.entity_id
_entity_poly.type
_entity_poly.pdbx_seq_one_letter_code
_entity_poly.pdbx_strand_id
1 'polypeptide(L)'
;MGKQKQQVISRFFAPKPKASPSTTDPTHSSPPPSPLPSSSRPNPPTPKISATVTFSPSKRLLTSQITSPNKPPKLPKLSPHTHNPLPHPTTHQRFLQKLLEPSEPEPPSHSSAKPLKYTPLEEQVAELKGKYPDVLLMIEVGYRFRFFGQDAENAARVLGIYAHMDRNFLTASIPTFRLNVHVRRLVSAGYKVGVVRQTETAAIKAHGSNRLGPFCRGLSALYTKATLEAAPDLGGGEEGCGAESNYLMCVVEKSILGERSACGVEGNFDVRIGFVAVEISTGDVIYGEFDDNFLRSALEAVMLNLSPAELLLGDPLSKQTEKLLLAFAGPASNVRVERTSRDCFADGGALAEVLTLYENMGIGCSSDSMQNKDLTEHTNQPLVKEVMNMPDLAVQSLALTIHHLKEFCFERIVCSGFSLRPFSRNMEMTFSANALQQLEILKNNSDGSENGSLLQIMNRTLTIFGSRLLRHWVSHPLCDQTMISARLHAVSEIAESMSSCSMKSLEYDEDSDVTIVHPELAYIVSLVLTNLSRAPDLQRGVTRIFHCTAKPVEFVAVIQAILSAGKQLQQLNICEEENNNLHSNLLRRLILTASSDSVIGNATKMLSSLNKESADQGDLTNLIIASEAQFPEVTRARKAFQMEEEQLNSLIGLYRKRLGMRKLEFMSVSGITHLIELETDVKVPLNWVKVNSTKKTIRYHPPEVVTALDKVSLAKEELTIACRTAWDSFLRDFSKHYAEFQAAVQALAALDCLHSLAILSRNKGYVRPVFVDDCEPVQIQICAGQHPVLQTTLQDNFVPNDTNLHADREYCQIVTGPNMGGKSCYIRQVALIAIMAQHHQQNCMSWTGSTLGWVLLTVFSKGEAPS
;
A
#
# COMPACT_ATOMS: atom_id res chain seq x y z
N MET A 1 -36.35 -7.83 -17.12
CA MET A 1 -37.19 -8.14 -15.93
C MET A 1 -36.30 -8.87 -14.93
N GLY A 2 -36.40 -8.75 -13.61
CA GLY A 2 -37.12 -7.80 -12.76
C GLY A 2 -36.38 -7.67 -11.41
N LYS A 3 -36.34 -6.47 -10.80
CA LYS A 3 -35.50 -6.22 -9.61
C LYS A 3 -36.14 -6.77 -8.33
N GLN A 4 -35.42 -7.61 -7.59
CA GLN A 4 -35.83 -8.04 -6.25
C GLN A 4 -35.90 -6.85 -5.28
N LYS A 5 -36.93 -6.80 -4.44
CA LYS A 5 -37.03 -5.86 -3.31
C LYS A 5 -36.71 -6.61 -2.01
N GLN A 6 -35.68 -6.17 -1.29
CA GLN A 6 -35.49 -6.56 0.10
C GLN A 6 -36.67 -6.03 0.93
N GLN A 7 -37.21 -6.87 1.83
CA GLN A 7 -38.21 -6.45 2.81
C GLN A 7 -37.53 -6.24 4.16
N VAL A 8 -37.66 -5.04 4.72
CA VAL A 8 -37.14 -4.70 6.06
C VAL A 8 -38.24 -4.96 7.09
N ILE A 9 -37.91 -5.66 8.17
CA ILE A 9 -38.83 -5.94 9.27
C ILE A 9 -38.95 -4.69 10.17
N SER A 10 -40.07 -3.98 10.06
CA SER A 10 -40.36 -2.80 10.91
C SER A 10 -41.85 -2.69 11.27
N ARG A 11 -42.32 -3.58 12.17
CA ARG A 11 -43.66 -3.50 12.77
C ARG A 11 -43.65 -3.88 14.26
N PHE A 12 -43.25 -2.96 15.13
CA PHE A 12 -43.42 -3.13 16.59
C PHE A 12 -43.77 -1.86 17.39
N PHE A 13 -43.79 -0.66 16.77
CA PHE A 13 -44.20 0.57 17.45
C PHE A 13 -45.15 1.41 16.58
N ALA A 14 -46.42 1.48 16.96
CA ALA A 14 -47.43 2.38 16.40
C ALA A 14 -48.64 2.53 17.35
N PRO A 15 -48.84 3.70 17.99
CA PRO A 15 -50.07 4.01 18.72
C PRO A 15 -51.27 4.29 17.78
N LYS A 16 -52.50 4.21 18.31
CA LYS A 16 -53.75 4.51 17.57
C LYS A 16 -54.08 6.02 17.56
N PRO A 17 -54.76 6.54 16.52
CA PRO A 17 -55.15 7.96 16.42
C PRO A 17 -56.48 8.29 17.13
N LYS A 18 -56.75 9.60 17.32
CA LYS A 18 -58.08 10.15 17.60
C LYS A 18 -58.31 11.51 16.92
N ALA A 19 -59.51 11.65 16.33
CA ALA A 19 -60.34 12.83 16.05
C ALA A 19 -59.72 14.17 15.56
N SER A 20 -60.32 14.71 14.49
CA SER A 20 -60.33 16.14 14.11
C SER A 20 -61.55 16.85 14.74
N PRO A 21 -61.75 18.19 14.58
CA PRO A 21 -62.19 18.84 13.32
C PRO A 21 -61.41 20.17 13.06
N SER A 22 -61.69 21.15 12.17
CA SER A 22 -62.64 21.37 11.03
C SER A 22 -62.20 22.64 10.24
N THR A 23 -62.54 22.74 8.94
CA THR A 23 -62.85 23.98 8.13
C THR A 23 -61.76 25.09 7.98
N THR A 24 -61.58 25.80 6.85
CA THR A 24 -62.27 25.84 5.53
C THR A 24 -61.36 26.42 4.42
N ASP A 25 -61.59 26.02 3.17
CA ASP A 25 -61.15 26.65 1.89
C ASP A 25 -62.00 27.93 1.56
N PRO A 26 -61.85 28.71 0.43
CA PRO A 26 -61.16 28.42 -0.85
C PRO A 26 -60.43 29.57 -1.66
N THR A 27 -59.42 29.13 -2.46
CA THR A 27 -59.07 29.43 -3.90
C THR A 27 -58.73 30.83 -4.53
N HIS A 28 -57.95 30.73 -5.64
CA HIS A 28 -57.76 31.66 -6.82
C HIS A 28 -57.00 33.00 -6.66
N SER A 29 -56.33 33.61 -7.68
CA SER A 29 -55.73 33.17 -8.97
C SER A 29 -54.76 34.25 -9.56
N SER A 30 -54.05 33.99 -10.67
CA SER A 30 -53.01 34.85 -11.33
C SER A 30 -53.50 35.52 -12.65
N PRO A 31 -52.72 36.21 -13.55
CA PRO A 31 -51.28 36.58 -13.58
C PRO A 31 -50.89 38.11 -13.88
N PRO A 32 -50.33 38.62 -15.05
CA PRO A 32 -49.22 39.64 -15.07
C PRO A 32 -49.46 40.86 -16.06
N PRO A 33 -48.51 41.55 -16.79
CA PRO A 33 -47.02 41.77 -16.74
C PRO A 33 -46.46 43.24 -17.03
N SER A 34 -45.16 43.49 -16.70
CA SER A 34 -44.11 44.40 -17.34
C SER A 34 -44.38 45.93 -17.65
N PRO A 35 -43.43 46.80 -18.18
CA PRO A 35 -41.96 46.72 -18.46
C PRO A 35 -41.07 47.94 -17.94
N LEU A 36 -39.88 48.17 -18.57
CA LEU A 36 -38.68 49.06 -18.29
C LEU A 36 -38.77 50.52 -18.92
N PRO A 37 -37.76 51.49 -18.94
CA PRO A 37 -36.26 51.38 -18.96
C PRO A 37 -35.25 52.56 -18.58
N SER A 38 -33.92 52.23 -18.54
CA SER A 38 -32.71 52.97 -19.11
C SER A 38 -31.85 54.10 -18.43
N SER A 39 -30.53 54.10 -18.78
CA SER A 39 -29.45 55.16 -18.70
C SER A 39 -28.76 55.50 -17.35
N SER A 40 -27.48 55.96 -17.21
CA SER A 40 -26.22 55.97 -18.02
C SER A 40 -24.95 56.27 -17.12
N ARG A 41 -23.69 56.35 -17.65
CA ARG A 41 -22.36 56.47 -16.92
C ARG A 41 -21.69 57.89 -17.08
N PRO A 42 -20.39 58.23 -16.78
CA PRO A 42 -19.22 57.55 -16.11
C PRO A 42 -18.19 58.39 -15.23
N ASN A 43 -17.29 57.72 -14.46
CA ASN A 43 -15.83 58.01 -14.18
C ASN A 43 -15.33 59.32 -13.45
N PRO A 44 -14.03 59.50 -13.00
CA PRO A 44 -12.93 58.58 -12.59
C PRO A 44 -12.21 58.92 -11.19
N PRO A 45 -10.87 59.10 -10.95
CA PRO A 45 -10.10 58.26 -9.97
C PRO A 45 -9.06 58.92 -8.98
N THR A 46 -8.21 58.07 -8.34
CA THR A 46 -6.87 58.31 -7.68
C THR A 46 -6.79 58.33 -6.10
N PRO A 47 -5.60 58.35 -5.41
CA PRO A 47 -5.08 57.13 -4.74
C PRO A 47 -4.27 57.29 -3.38
N LYS A 48 -3.54 56.20 -2.99
CA LYS A 48 -2.22 56.10 -2.28
C LYS A 48 -2.10 55.82 -0.75
N ILE A 49 -1.14 54.92 -0.44
CA ILE A 49 -0.22 54.83 0.75
C ILE A 49 -0.83 54.35 2.10
N SER A 50 -0.17 53.53 2.95
CA SER A 50 0.96 52.55 2.81
C SER A 50 1.17 51.73 4.13
N ALA A 51 2.17 50.84 4.12
CA ALA A 51 3.00 50.35 5.25
C ALA A 51 2.62 49.06 6.05
N THR A 52 3.55 48.09 5.94
CA THR A 52 4.05 47.15 6.97
C THR A 52 3.18 45.96 7.42
N VAL A 53 3.76 44.76 7.32
CA VAL A 53 3.24 43.47 7.81
C VAL A 53 4.26 42.83 8.75
N THR A 54 3.81 42.30 9.89
CA THR A 54 4.57 41.39 10.76
C THR A 54 3.94 40.00 10.74
N PHE A 55 4.77 38.95 10.73
CA PHE A 55 4.33 37.56 10.55
C PHE A 55 4.10 36.82 11.88
N SER A 56 2.96 36.12 11.99
CA SER A 56 2.76 34.98 12.90
C SER A 56 1.55 34.14 12.42
N PRO A 57 1.64 32.80 12.34
CA PRO A 57 0.61 31.99 11.68
C PRO A 57 -0.46 31.41 12.63
N SER A 58 -1.74 31.71 12.40
CA SER A 58 -2.87 30.91 12.90
C SER A 58 -4.25 31.26 12.31
N LYS A 59 -4.99 30.23 11.89
CA LYS A 59 -6.46 30.16 11.73
C LYS A 59 -7.17 31.24 10.87
N ARG A 60 -7.59 30.86 9.65
CA ARG A 60 -9.04 30.68 9.37
C ARG A 60 -9.34 29.83 8.12
N LEU A 61 -10.58 29.34 8.04
CA LEU A 61 -11.19 28.60 6.94
C LEU A 61 -12.50 29.33 6.56
N LEU A 62 -12.91 29.30 5.27
CA LEU A 62 -14.10 29.96 4.68
C LEU A 62 -14.00 31.52 4.66
N THR A 63 -14.47 32.26 3.64
CA THR A 63 -15.28 32.00 2.42
C THR A 63 -14.79 33.00 1.32
N SER A 64 -15.09 32.93 0.00
CA SER A 64 -16.39 32.94 -0.70
C SER A 64 -16.30 32.49 -2.19
N GLN A 65 -17.40 32.58 -2.95
CA GLN A 65 -17.61 32.00 -4.30
C GLN A 65 -17.49 33.03 -5.48
N ILE A 66 -17.88 32.60 -6.70
CA ILE A 66 -18.18 33.34 -7.96
C ILE A 66 -16.97 33.45 -8.92
N THR A 67 -16.95 33.02 -10.22
CA THR A 67 -17.77 32.21 -11.19
C THR A 67 -16.91 32.04 -12.47
N SER A 68 -17.12 31.22 -13.52
CA SER A 68 -17.91 30.02 -13.94
C SER A 68 -17.49 29.73 -15.43
N PRO A 69 -18.17 28.96 -16.33
CA PRO A 69 -19.20 27.91 -16.21
C PRO A 69 -18.90 26.60 -17.00
N ASN A 70 -19.52 25.47 -16.63
CA ASN A 70 -20.09 24.50 -17.59
C ASN A 70 -21.03 23.46 -16.92
N LYS A 71 -21.79 22.69 -17.73
CA LYS A 71 -22.98 21.90 -17.29
C LYS A 71 -22.66 20.61 -16.50
N PRO A 72 -23.40 20.29 -15.41
CA PRO A 72 -23.41 18.98 -14.77
C PRO A 72 -24.51 18.02 -15.32
N PRO A 73 -24.38 16.69 -15.10
CA PRO A 73 -25.41 15.70 -15.45
C PRO A 73 -26.61 15.68 -14.47
N LYS A 74 -27.70 15.01 -14.87
CA LYS A 74 -29.00 15.00 -14.15
C LYS A 74 -29.02 14.03 -12.96
N LEU A 75 -29.30 14.56 -11.76
CA LEU A 75 -29.69 13.77 -10.58
C LEU A 75 -31.20 13.42 -10.60
N PRO A 76 -31.62 12.26 -10.05
CA PRO A 76 -33.03 11.89 -9.95
C PRO A 76 -33.77 12.67 -8.86
N LYS A 77 -35.05 12.97 -9.08
CA LYS A 77 -35.89 13.69 -8.11
C LYS A 77 -36.29 12.79 -6.93
N LEU A 78 -36.05 13.26 -5.71
CA LEU A 78 -36.65 12.71 -4.48
C LEU A 78 -38.08 13.24 -4.27
N SER A 79 -38.87 12.53 -3.47
CA SER A 79 -40.28 12.86 -3.16
C SER A 79 -40.42 13.78 -1.93
N PRO A 80 -41.56 14.49 -1.75
CA PRO A 80 -41.64 15.65 -0.84
C PRO A 80 -41.71 15.37 0.67
N HIS A 81 -41.45 14.15 1.15
CA HIS A 81 -41.85 13.69 2.49
C HIS A 81 -40.74 13.02 3.31
N THR A 82 -39.49 13.51 3.20
CA THR A 82 -38.37 13.11 4.08
C THR A 82 -37.58 14.31 4.62
N HIS A 83 -38.26 15.19 5.37
CA HIS A 83 -37.57 16.07 6.31
C HIS A 83 -37.23 15.30 7.60
N ASN A 84 -36.07 14.66 7.61
CA ASN A 84 -35.41 14.35 8.89
C ASN A 84 -34.97 15.69 9.53
N PRO A 85 -35.22 15.93 10.83
CA PRO A 85 -34.70 17.12 11.49
C PRO A 85 -33.17 17.08 11.51
N LEU A 86 -32.53 18.22 11.22
CA LEU A 86 -31.09 18.37 11.43
C LEU A 86 -30.78 18.19 12.93
N PRO A 87 -29.74 17.43 13.30
CA PRO A 87 -29.37 17.26 14.71
C PRO A 87 -28.95 18.61 15.28
N HIS A 88 -29.59 19.04 16.37
CA HIS A 88 -29.24 20.29 17.05
C HIS A 88 -27.78 20.23 17.54
N PRO A 89 -26.89 21.14 17.11
CA PRO A 89 -25.47 21.06 17.48
C PRO A 89 -25.25 21.22 18.99
N THR A 90 -26.16 21.94 19.65
CA THR A 90 -26.08 22.28 21.08
C THR A 90 -26.22 21.08 22.02
N THR A 91 -26.89 19.98 21.66
CA THR A 91 -26.99 18.79 22.53
C THR A 91 -25.74 17.93 22.47
N HIS A 92 -25.18 17.68 21.28
CA HIS A 92 -23.90 16.98 21.14
C HIS A 92 -22.74 17.76 21.77
N GLN A 93 -22.73 19.08 21.58
CA GLN A 93 -21.69 19.94 22.15
C GLN A 93 -21.79 20.03 23.68
N ARG A 94 -23.01 20.11 24.25
CA ARG A 94 -23.21 20.01 25.72
C ARG A 94 -22.82 18.64 26.29
N PHE A 95 -23.05 17.54 25.55
CA PHE A 95 -22.62 16.21 25.96
C PHE A 95 -21.09 16.12 26.06
N LEU A 96 -20.37 16.57 25.03
CA LEU A 96 -18.91 16.64 25.06
C LEU A 96 -18.38 17.57 26.17
N GLN A 97 -19.01 18.73 26.36
CA GLN A 97 -18.61 19.68 27.40
C GLN A 97 -18.74 19.08 28.81
N LYS A 98 -19.77 18.26 29.04
CA LYS A 98 -19.99 17.50 30.29
C LYS A 98 -19.13 16.22 30.41
N LEU A 99 -18.33 15.91 29.39
CA LEU A 99 -17.35 14.82 29.38
C LEU A 99 -15.90 15.33 29.50
N LEU A 100 -15.73 16.66 29.56
CA LEU A 100 -14.44 17.37 29.57
C LEU A 100 -14.25 18.26 30.82
N GLU A 101 -15.18 18.19 31.79
CA GLU A 101 -14.96 18.76 33.12
C GLU A 101 -13.98 17.85 33.89
N PRO A 102 -12.79 18.36 34.31
CA PRO A 102 -11.84 17.56 35.06
C PRO A 102 -12.37 17.32 36.48
N SER A 103 -12.72 16.07 36.79
CA SER A 103 -13.10 15.67 38.14
C SER A 103 -11.87 15.70 39.06
N GLU A 104 -11.92 16.49 40.12
CA GLU A 104 -10.97 16.37 41.23
C GLU A 104 -11.09 14.98 41.89
N PRO A 105 -10.00 14.43 42.46
CA PRO A 105 -9.99 13.09 43.03
C PRO A 105 -10.68 13.05 44.41
N GLU A 106 -12.00 13.09 44.43
CA GLU A 106 -12.76 12.74 45.65
C GLU A 106 -12.49 11.28 46.05
N PRO A 107 -12.30 10.98 47.35
CA PRO A 107 -12.13 9.61 47.83
C PRO A 107 -13.42 8.80 47.58
N PRO A 108 -13.33 7.52 47.20
CA PRO A 108 -14.46 6.76 46.69
C PRO A 108 -15.55 6.56 47.76
N SER A 109 -16.68 7.23 47.58
CA SER A 109 -17.88 6.96 48.37
C SER A 109 -18.37 5.53 48.09
N HIS A 110 -18.44 4.69 49.13
CA HIS A 110 -18.67 3.26 49.01
C HIS A 110 -20.13 2.92 48.62
N SER A 111 -20.49 3.11 47.36
CA SER A 111 -21.64 2.42 46.76
C SER A 111 -21.28 0.95 46.57
N SER A 112 -21.82 0.07 47.43
CA SER A 112 -21.41 -1.33 47.54
C SER A 112 -21.98 -2.24 46.44
N ALA A 113 -21.81 -1.86 45.18
CA ALA A 113 -22.01 -2.73 44.04
C ALA A 113 -20.85 -3.75 43.99
N LYS A 114 -21.12 -5.02 44.31
CA LYS A 114 -20.13 -6.09 44.09
C LYS A 114 -19.80 -6.15 42.60
N PRO A 115 -18.52 -6.22 42.18
CA PRO A 115 -18.19 -6.43 40.77
C PRO A 115 -18.87 -7.70 40.29
N LEU A 116 -19.59 -7.63 39.16
CA LEU A 116 -20.29 -8.78 38.62
C LEU A 116 -19.23 -9.77 38.13
N LYS A 117 -19.31 -11.04 38.56
CA LYS A 117 -18.38 -12.06 38.07
C LYS A 117 -18.40 -12.03 36.53
N TYR A 118 -17.23 -11.90 35.94
CA TYR A 118 -17.04 -11.92 34.49
C TYR A 118 -17.70 -13.17 33.87
N THR A 119 -18.30 -12.99 32.70
CA THR A 119 -18.68 -14.10 31.83
C THR A 119 -17.42 -14.73 31.20
N PRO A 120 -17.49 -15.98 30.70
CA PRO A 120 -16.36 -16.61 30.01
C PRO A 120 -15.85 -15.86 28.75
N LEU A 121 -16.64 -14.92 28.20
CA LEU A 121 -16.17 -13.99 27.17
C LEU A 121 -15.40 -12.80 27.79
N GLU A 122 -15.90 -12.22 28.87
CA GLU A 122 -15.22 -11.14 29.60
C GLU A 122 -13.89 -11.62 30.22
N GLU A 123 -13.82 -12.88 30.67
CA GLU A 123 -12.58 -13.54 31.13
C GLU A 123 -11.55 -13.62 29.99
N GLN A 124 -11.94 -14.11 28.79
CA GLN A 124 -11.07 -14.10 27.59
C GLN A 124 -10.66 -12.68 27.16
N VAL A 125 -11.57 -11.70 27.23
CA VAL A 125 -11.28 -10.29 26.87
C VAL A 125 -10.24 -9.69 27.82
N ALA A 126 -10.34 -9.96 29.12
CA ALA A 126 -9.37 -9.50 30.11
C ALA A 126 -8.00 -10.17 29.93
N GLU A 127 -7.96 -11.48 29.64
CA GLU A 127 -6.73 -12.22 29.32
C GLU A 127 -6.04 -11.65 28.07
N LEU A 128 -6.78 -11.48 26.97
CA LEU A 128 -6.25 -10.93 25.72
C LEU A 128 -5.74 -9.50 25.88
N LYS A 129 -6.45 -8.64 26.62
CA LYS A 129 -6.00 -7.26 26.87
C LYS A 129 -4.83 -7.20 27.86
N GLY A 130 -4.71 -8.17 28.78
CA GLY A 130 -3.54 -8.34 29.64
C GLY A 130 -2.29 -8.75 28.85
N LYS A 131 -2.45 -9.58 27.81
CA LYS A 131 -1.36 -9.94 26.89
C LYS A 131 -0.99 -8.83 25.90
N TYR A 132 -1.95 -7.98 25.52
CA TYR A 132 -1.78 -6.93 24.51
C TYR A 132 -2.31 -5.57 25.01
N PRO A 133 -1.63 -4.93 25.98
CA PRO A 133 -2.16 -3.75 26.69
C PRO A 133 -2.19 -2.47 25.83
N ASP A 134 -1.17 -2.28 24.98
CA ASP A 134 -0.99 -1.16 24.04
C ASP A 134 -1.87 -1.28 22.79
N VAL A 135 -2.23 -2.51 22.41
CA VAL A 135 -3.02 -2.83 21.21
C VAL A 135 -4.50 -2.53 21.43
N LEU A 136 -5.14 -1.81 20.50
CA LEU A 136 -6.59 -1.65 20.46
C LEU A 136 -7.22 -2.92 19.85
N LEU A 137 -7.96 -3.69 20.65
CA LEU A 137 -8.45 -5.02 20.25
C LEU A 137 -9.85 -4.99 19.61
N MET A 138 -9.97 -5.66 18.47
CA MET A 138 -11.20 -5.89 17.72
C MET A 138 -11.58 -7.37 17.80
N ILE A 139 -12.54 -7.71 18.66
CA ILE A 139 -12.79 -9.09 19.10
C ILE A 139 -14.03 -9.68 18.42
N GLU A 140 -13.86 -10.79 17.69
CA GLU A 140 -14.92 -11.46 16.92
C GLU A 140 -15.94 -12.16 17.82
N VAL A 141 -17.20 -11.74 17.71
CA VAL A 141 -18.35 -12.28 18.47
C VAL A 141 -19.47 -12.57 17.47
N GLY A 142 -19.31 -13.67 16.72
CA GLY A 142 -20.19 -14.03 15.62
C GLY A 142 -20.08 -13.04 14.47
N TYR A 143 -21.21 -12.53 13.98
CA TYR A 143 -21.28 -11.64 12.81
C TYR A 143 -20.83 -10.17 13.05
N ARG A 144 -20.16 -9.90 14.19
CA ARG A 144 -19.68 -8.56 14.58
C ARG A 144 -18.31 -8.64 15.26
N PHE A 145 -17.53 -7.59 15.10
CA PHE A 145 -16.44 -7.28 16.03
C PHE A 145 -16.97 -6.40 17.16
N ARG A 146 -16.61 -6.73 18.41
CA ARG A 146 -16.83 -5.92 19.61
C ARG A 146 -15.51 -5.32 20.09
N PHE A 147 -15.60 -4.12 20.64
CA PHE A 147 -14.56 -3.46 21.42
C PHE A 147 -15.01 -3.43 22.89
N PHE A 148 -14.07 -3.42 23.84
CA PHE A 148 -14.38 -3.45 25.28
C PHE A 148 -13.53 -2.46 26.07
N GLY A 149 -14.08 -1.88 27.14
CA GLY A 149 -13.39 -0.95 28.02
C GLY A 149 -12.85 0.28 27.28
N GLN A 150 -11.58 0.61 27.51
CA GLN A 150 -10.92 1.76 26.89
C GLN A 150 -10.90 1.68 25.35
N ASP A 151 -10.79 0.48 24.79
CA ASP A 151 -10.79 0.25 23.35
C ASP A 151 -12.16 0.60 22.74
N ALA A 152 -13.26 0.42 23.49
CA ALA A 152 -14.59 0.84 23.06
C ALA A 152 -14.78 2.36 23.08
N GLU A 153 -14.18 3.05 24.04
CA GLU A 153 -14.22 4.52 24.10
C GLU A 153 -13.39 5.13 22.96
N ASN A 154 -12.18 4.61 22.75
CA ASN A 154 -11.29 5.02 21.65
C ASN A 154 -11.93 4.75 20.28
N ALA A 155 -12.53 3.56 20.09
CA ALA A 155 -13.27 3.23 18.89
C ALA A 155 -14.51 4.13 18.69
N ALA A 156 -15.27 4.46 19.73
CA ALA A 156 -16.38 5.40 19.64
C ALA A 156 -15.92 6.78 19.17
N ARG A 157 -14.86 7.30 19.80
CA ARG A 157 -14.27 8.62 19.53
C ARG A 157 -13.74 8.75 18.10
N VAL A 158 -13.01 7.75 17.60
CA VAL A 158 -12.38 7.77 16.27
C VAL A 158 -13.35 7.36 15.16
N LEU A 159 -14.18 6.34 15.38
CA LEU A 159 -15.05 5.78 14.34
C LEU A 159 -16.40 6.50 14.23
N GLY A 160 -16.85 7.21 15.27
CA GLY A 160 -18.18 7.82 15.34
C GLY A 160 -19.28 6.80 15.61
N ILE A 161 -18.99 5.79 16.43
CA ILE A 161 -19.92 4.69 16.78
C ILE A 161 -20.37 4.81 18.24
N TYR A 162 -21.58 4.33 18.54
CA TYR A 162 -22.14 4.39 19.89
C TYR A 162 -21.49 3.34 20.81
N ALA A 163 -21.01 3.79 21.97
CA ALA A 163 -20.56 2.94 23.06
C ALA A 163 -21.53 3.01 24.26
N HIS A 164 -21.72 1.89 24.95
CA HIS A 164 -22.62 1.76 26.10
C HIS A 164 -22.09 0.72 27.07
N MET A 165 -22.45 0.81 28.35
CA MET A 165 -22.10 -0.21 29.34
C MET A 165 -22.89 -1.49 29.08
N ASP A 166 -22.20 -2.60 28.84
CA ASP A 166 -22.76 -3.96 28.80
C ASP A 166 -22.05 -4.78 29.88
N ARG A 167 -22.78 -5.09 30.96
CA ARG A 167 -22.26 -5.73 32.18
C ARG A 167 -21.09 -4.94 32.79
N ASN A 168 -19.87 -5.46 32.70
CA ASN A 168 -18.68 -4.87 33.33
C ASN A 168 -17.91 -3.91 32.41
N PHE A 169 -18.21 -3.90 31.11
CA PHE A 169 -17.40 -3.16 30.13
C PHE A 169 -18.23 -2.23 29.26
N LEU A 170 -17.71 -1.01 29.08
CA LEU A 170 -18.09 -0.15 27.96
C LEU A 170 -17.87 -0.94 26.66
N THR A 171 -18.88 -1.02 25.80
CA THR A 171 -18.86 -1.79 24.56
C THR A 171 -19.28 -0.94 23.37
N ALA A 172 -18.51 -1.03 22.29
CA ALA A 172 -18.90 -0.63 20.94
C ALA A 172 -18.86 -1.85 20.00
N SER A 173 -19.50 -1.78 18.82
CA SER A 173 -19.45 -2.90 17.85
C SER A 173 -19.61 -2.45 16.39
N ILE A 174 -19.05 -3.25 15.47
CA ILE A 174 -19.20 -3.10 14.01
C ILE A 174 -19.53 -4.45 13.34
N PRO A 175 -20.16 -4.48 12.15
CA PRO A 175 -20.31 -5.72 11.37
C PRO A 175 -18.97 -6.25 10.85
N THR A 176 -18.80 -7.57 10.74
CA THR A 176 -17.57 -8.20 10.22
C THR A 176 -17.19 -7.71 8.82
N PHE A 177 -18.16 -7.59 7.91
CA PHE A 177 -17.94 -7.09 6.54
C PHE A 177 -17.49 -5.61 6.44
N ARG A 178 -17.40 -4.89 7.57
CA ARG A 178 -16.88 -3.52 7.64
C ARG A 178 -15.48 -3.43 8.25
N LEU A 179 -14.89 -4.55 8.68
CA LEU A 179 -13.57 -4.63 9.33
C LEU A 179 -12.54 -3.69 8.68
N ASN A 180 -12.28 -3.87 7.39
CA ASN A 180 -11.25 -3.14 6.66
C ASN A 180 -11.38 -1.61 6.77
N VAL A 181 -12.61 -1.08 6.66
CA VAL A 181 -12.86 0.36 6.72
C VAL A 181 -12.63 0.93 8.13
N HIS A 182 -12.83 0.12 9.17
CA HIS A 182 -12.64 0.55 10.55
C HIS A 182 -11.20 0.35 11.05
N VAL A 183 -10.50 -0.72 10.64
CA VAL A 183 -9.06 -0.87 10.92
C VAL A 183 -8.27 0.26 10.28
N ARG A 184 -8.47 0.55 8.97
CA ARG A 184 -7.79 1.68 8.30
C ARG A 184 -7.99 2.98 9.07
N ARG A 185 -9.24 3.32 9.45
CA ARG A 185 -9.54 4.54 10.22
C ARG A 185 -8.91 4.60 11.62
N LEU A 186 -8.68 3.46 12.28
CA LEU A 186 -8.00 3.41 13.59
C LEU A 186 -6.48 3.53 13.43
N VAL A 187 -5.89 2.85 12.44
CA VAL A 187 -4.47 2.94 12.10
C VAL A 187 -4.09 4.35 11.62
N SER A 188 -4.91 4.98 10.76
CA SER A 188 -4.76 6.39 10.36
C SER A 188 -4.94 7.39 11.51
N ALA A 189 -5.38 6.95 12.70
CA ALA A 189 -5.45 7.74 13.93
C ALA A 189 -4.34 7.36 14.94
N GLY A 190 -3.30 6.63 14.50
CA GLY A 190 -2.09 6.32 15.27
C GLY A 190 -2.12 5.03 16.10
N TYR A 191 -3.25 4.33 16.17
CA TYR A 191 -3.41 3.14 17.01
C TYR A 191 -2.74 1.90 16.39
N LYS A 192 -2.02 1.11 17.20
CA LYS A 192 -1.72 -0.29 16.93
C LYS A 192 -3.03 -1.08 17.11
N VAL A 193 -3.52 -1.75 16.08
CA VAL A 193 -4.83 -2.41 16.06
C VAL A 193 -4.65 -3.92 15.96
N GLY A 194 -5.29 -4.67 16.85
CA GLY A 194 -5.24 -6.14 16.87
C GLY A 194 -6.59 -6.73 16.51
N VAL A 195 -6.64 -7.56 15.47
CA VAL A 195 -7.86 -8.29 15.09
C VAL A 195 -7.81 -9.67 15.73
N VAL A 196 -8.79 -9.95 16.59
CA VAL A 196 -8.92 -11.22 17.32
C VAL A 196 -10.08 -12.00 16.71
N ARG A 197 -9.79 -13.18 16.14
CA ARG A 197 -10.76 -14.07 15.50
C ARG A 197 -11.06 -15.29 16.36
N GLN A 198 -12.14 -16.00 16.02
CA GLN A 198 -12.46 -17.31 16.60
C GLN A 198 -11.52 -18.38 16.02
N THR A 199 -10.89 -19.19 16.88
CA THR A 199 -9.87 -20.19 16.46
C THR A 199 -10.46 -21.57 16.13
N GLU A 200 -11.73 -21.79 16.47
CA GLU A 200 -12.48 -23.02 16.20
C GLU A 200 -13.83 -22.70 15.55
N THR A 201 -14.26 -23.51 14.59
CA THR A 201 -15.57 -23.37 13.94
C THR A 201 -16.65 -24.17 14.68
N ALA A 202 -17.93 -23.92 14.37
CA ALA A 202 -19.04 -24.49 15.12
C ALA A 202 -19.07 -26.03 15.08
N ALA A 203 -18.75 -26.64 13.94
CA ALA A 203 -18.68 -28.10 13.81
C ALA A 203 -17.49 -28.68 14.58
N ILE A 204 -16.27 -28.15 14.39
CA ILE A 204 -15.08 -28.58 15.12
C ILE A 204 -15.31 -28.51 16.64
N LYS A 205 -15.87 -27.40 17.12
CA LYS A 205 -16.19 -27.22 18.55
C LYS A 205 -17.22 -28.22 19.06
N ALA A 206 -18.25 -28.57 18.29
CA ALA A 206 -19.27 -29.53 18.70
C ALA A 206 -18.70 -30.94 18.93
N HIS A 207 -17.69 -31.33 18.13
CA HIS A 207 -16.99 -32.61 18.24
C HIS A 207 -15.76 -32.57 19.18
N GLY A 208 -15.23 -31.37 19.48
CA GLY A 208 -14.06 -31.16 20.34
C GLY A 208 -14.32 -31.25 21.85
N SER A 209 -13.23 -31.25 22.62
CA SER A 209 -13.27 -31.22 24.09
C SER A 209 -13.97 -29.99 24.67
N ASN A 210 -13.84 -28.83 24.00
CA ASN A 210 -14.43 -27.55 24.39
C ASN A 210 -15.92 -27.38 24.01
N ARG A 211 -16.63 -28.46 23.65
CA ARG A 211 -18.04 -28.39 23.17
C ARG A 211 -18.99 -27.58 24.05
N LEU A 212 -18.81 -27.59 25.37
CA LEU A 212 -19.63 -26.84 26.35
C LEU A 212 -19.13 -25.42 26.67
N GLY A 213 -17.90 -25.05 26.33
CA GLY A 213 -17.30 -23.77 26.71
C GLY A 213 -17.68 -22.58 25.80
N PRO A 214 -17.10 -21.38 26.03
CA PRO A 214 -17.08 -20.33 25.01
C PRO A 214 -16.25 -20.79 23.80
N PHE A 215 -16.44 -20.18 22.64
CA PHE A 215 -15.49 -20.35 21.52
C PHE A 215 -14.12 -19.79 21.91
N CYS A 216 -13.04 -20.51 21.61
CA CYS A 216 -11.67 -20.03 21.73
C CYS A 216 -11.37 -18.89 20.73
N ARG A 217 -10.41 -18.03 21.11
CA ARG A 217 -10.03 -16.81 20.40
C ARG A 217 -8.53 -16.60 20.43
N GLY A 218 -8.00 -15.97 19.39
CA GLY A 218 -6.60 -15.56 19.31
C GLY A 218 -6.44 -14.32 18.43
N LEU A 219 -5.37 -13.57 18.66
CA LEU A 219 -4.93 -12.51 17.75
C LEU A 219 -4.58 -13.17 16.40
N SER A 220 -5.28 -12.79 15.34
CA SER A 220 -5.07 -13.33 13.99
C SER A 220 -4.25 -12.40 13.08
N ALA A 221 -4.19 -11.12 13.41
CA ALA A 221 -3.40 -10.12 12.71
C ALA A 221 -3.23 -8.84 13.56
N LEU A 222 -2.10 -8.18 13.40
CA LEU A 222 -1.73 -6.91 14.02
C LEU A 222 -1.50 -5.87 12.91
N TYR A 223 -1.87 -4.60 13.16
CA TYR A 223 -1.82 -3.54 12.15
C TYR A 223 -1.32 -2.23 12.75
N THR A 224 -0.33 -1.62 12.11
CA THR A 224 0.18 -0.27 12.33
C THR A 224 0.32 0.46 10.98
N LYS A 225 0.79 1.71 10.98
CA LYS A 225 0.80 2.55 9.77
C LYS A 225 1.77 2.00 8.71
N ALA A 226 2.92 1.45 9.12
CA ALA A 226 3.88 0.84 8.19
C ALA A 226 3.46 -0.56 7.70
N THR A 227 2.77 -1.34 8.54
CA THR A 227 2.47 -2.76 8.26
C THR A 227 1.15 -3.00 7.52
N LEU A 228 0.24 -2.02 7.50
CA LEU A 228 -1.13 -2.11 6.98
C LEU A 228 -1.28 -2.68 5.56
N GLU A 229 -0.38 -2.35 4.64
CA GLU A 229 -0.47 -2.77 3.23
C GLU A 229 0.12 -4.16 2.97
N ALA A 230 1.05 -4.62 3.80
CA ALA A 230 1.52 -6.01 3.78
C ALA A 230 0.50 -6.98 4.40
N ALA A 231 -0.35 -6.48 5.30
CA ALA A 231 -1.18 -7.28 6.19
C ALA A 231 -2.32 -8.09 5.51
N PRO A 232 -2.70 -9.25 6.08
CA PRO A 232 -3.78 -10.08 5.56
C PRO A 232 -5.13 -9.36 5.63
N ASP A 233 -6.11 -9.84 4.87
CA ASP A 233 -7.46 -9.28 4.66
C ASP A 233 -7.54 -7.84 4.08
N LEU A 234 -6.54 -6.99 4.30
CA LEU A 234 -6.66 -5.52 4.35
C LEU A 234 -5.79 -4.74 3.37
N GLY A 235 -4.59 -5.24 3.06
CA GLY A 235 -3.68 -4.65 2.08
C GLY A 235 -4.14 -4.85 0.63
N GLY A 236 -3.55 -4.09 -0.29
CA GLY A 236 -3.90 -4.15 -1.72
C GLY A 236 -5.21 -3.45 -2.07
N GLY A 237 -5.65 -2.51 -1.23
CA GLY A 237 -6.77 -1.62 -1.56
C GLY A 237 -6.31 -0.49 -2.50
N GLU A 238 -7.19 -0.07 -3.42
CA GLU A 238 -6.95 1.04 -4.35
C GLU A 238 -6.97 2.41 -3.63
N GLU A 239 -5.92 2.70 -2.88
CA GLU A 239 -5.47 4.08 -2.70
C GLU A 239 -4.65 4.47 -3.94
N GLY A 240 -4.93 5.63 -4.51
CA GLY A 240 -4.60 5.96 -5.90
C GLY A 240 -3.10 6.07 -6.24
N CYS A 241 -2.82 6.26 -7.53
CA CYS A 241 -1.47 6.44 -8.07
C CYS A 241 -0.65 7.41 -7.22
N GLY A 242 0.50 6.95 -6.72
CA GLY A 242 1.45 7.79 -5.99
C GLY A 242 1.36 7.75 -4.46
N ALA A 243 0.57 6.86 -3.84
CA ALA A 243 0.57 6.69 -2.37
C ALA A 243 2.00 6.70 -1.76
N GLU A 244 2.18 7.48 -0.70
CA GLU A 244 3.49 7.74 -0.08
C GLU A 244 4.15 6.46 0.47
N SER A 245 5.48 6.47 0.61
CA SER A 245 6.20 5.42 1.31
C SER A 245 5.82 5.40 2.78
N ASN A 246 5.65 4.21 3.34
CA ASN A 246 5.23 3.95 4.71
C ASN A 246 6.34 3.27 5.51
N TYR A 247 7.60 3.68 5.33
CA TYR A 247 8.72 3.04 6.01
C TYR A 247 8.52 3.00 7.53
N LEU A 248 8.79 1.83 8.11
CA LEU A 248 9.16 1.67 9.51
C LEU A 248 10.66 1.99 9.63
N MET A 249 11.03 3.05 10.33
CA MET A 249 12.43 3.45 10.52
C MET A 249 12.86 3.27 11.98
N CYS A 250 13.78 2.34 12.22
CA CYS A 250 14.46 2.16 13.49
C CYS A 250 15.69 3.09 13.58
N VAL A 251 15.88 3.75 14.73
CA VAL A 251 17.02 4.64 14.98
C VAL A 251 17.68 4.28 16.31
N VAL A 252 19.01 4.12 16.30
CA VAL A 252 19.87 3.96 17.48
C VAL A 252 21.03 4.95 17.43
N GLU A 253 21.63 5.26 18.58
CA GLU A 253 22.83 6.11 18.63
C GLU A 253 23.90 5.59 19.60
N LYS A 254 25.13 6.10 19.42
CA LYS A 254 26.26 6.00 20.35
C LYS A 254 26.87 7.40 20.51
N SER A 255 27.14 7.82 21.74
CA SER A 255 27.93 9.04 21.98
C SER A 255 29.39 8.80 21.59
N ILE A 256 29.99 9.77 20.89
CA ILE A 256 31.41 9.73 20.46
C ILE A 256 32.24 10.86 21.10
N LEU A 257 31.64 11.64 22.02
CA LEU A 257 32.29 12.66 22.83
C LEU A 257 33.45 12.09 23.67
N GLY A 258 34.66 12.11 23.10
CA GLY A 258 35.90 11.64 23.72
C GLY A 258 36.72 10.68 22.84
N GLU A 259 36.14 10.12 21.79
CA GLU A 259 36.87 9.26 20.84
C GLU A 259 37.72 10.15 19.90
N ARG A 260 39.04 10.19 20.14
CA ARG A 260 39.97 10.95 19.28
C ARG A 260 40.00 10.33 17.89
N SER A 261 39.48 11.05 16.90
CA SER A 261 39.64 10.67 15.49
C SER A 261 41.12 10.52 15.11
N ALA A 262 41.44 9.47 14.36
CA ALA A 262 42.81 9.18 13.91
C ALA A 262 43.29 10.15 12.81
N CYS A 263 42.36 10.83 12.12
CA CYS A 263 42.67 11.94 11.24
C CYS A 263 42.46 13.27 11.99
N GLY A 264 43.50 14.11 12.01
CA GLY A 264 43.57 15.36 12.80
C GLY A 264 42.75 16.53 12.25
N VAL A 265 41.47 16.29 11.95
CA VAL A 265 40.48 17.31 11.58
C VAL A 265 39.42 17.35 12.67
N GLU A 266 39.13 18.53 13.22
CA GLU A 266 38.14 18.72 14.29
C GLU A 266 36.70 18.61 13.76
N GLY A 267 36.29 17.37 13.45
CA GLY A 267 34.89 17.03 13.19
C GLY A 267 34.07 17.25 14.45
N ASN A 268 33.23 18.29 14.46
CA ASN A 268 32.48 18.75 15.62
C ASN A 268 31.19 17.91 15.87
N PHE A 269 31.36 16.59 15.85
CA PHE A 269 30.31 15.58 15.99
C PHE A 269 30.24 15.09 17.44
N ASP A 270 29.02 14.95 17.99
CA ASP A 270 28.80 14.50 19.37
C ASP A 270 28.25 13.07 19.47
N VAL A 271 27.58 12.59 18.41
CA VAL A 271 27.03 11.24 18.32
C VAL A 271 27.32 10.59 16.96
N ARG A 272 27.31 9.27 16.97
CA ARG A 272 27.11 8.43 15.80
C ARG A 272 25.71 7.83 15.83
N ILE A 273 25.05 7.82 14.68
CA ILE A 273 23.67 7.36 14.51
C ILE A 273 23.66 6.21 13.51
N GLY A 274 22.99 5.11 13.88
CA GLY A 274 22.68 4.01 12.98
C GLY A 274 21.18 3.88 12.78
N PHE A 275 20.77 3.51 11.57
CA PHE A 275 19.36 3.34 11.25
C PHE A 275 19.12 2.22 10.24
N VAL A 276 17.89 1.70 10.28
CA VAL A 276 17.30 0.79 9.30
C VAL A 276 15.89 1.27 9.00
N ALA A 277 15.51 1.36 7.73
CA ALA A 277 14.19 1.71 7.26
C ALA A 277 13.63 0.60 6.35
N VAL A 278 12.44 0.08 6.67
CA VAL A 278 11.80 -1.03 5.94
C VAL A 278 10.43 -0.58 5.40
N GLU A 279 10.21 -0.72 4.09
CA GLU A 279 8.89 -0.61 3.48
C GLU A 279 8.30 -2.02 3.33
N ILE A 280 7.57 -2.47 4.36
CA ILE A 280 7.08 -3.85 4.45
C ILE A 280 6.17 -4.22 3.26
N SER A 281 5.52 -3.24 2.59
CA SER A 281 4.62 -3.54 1.47
C SER A 281 5.32 -3.75 0.12
N THR A 282 6.51 -3.19 -0.12
CA THR A 282 7.27 -3.38 -1.38
C THR A 282 8.52 -4.25 -1.23
N GLY A 283 8.89 -4.55 0.03
CA GLY A 283 10.01 -5.39 0.40
C GLY A 283 11.33 -4.64 0.60
N ASP A 284 11.34 -3.33 0.42
CA ASP A 284 12.56 -2.50 0.37
C ASP A 284 13.15 -2.22 1.76
N VAL A 285 14.48 -2.32 1.89
CA VAL A 285 15.21 -2.13 3.16
C VAL A 285 16.43 -1.24 2.95
N ILE A 286 16.46 -0.09 3.61
CA ILE A 286 17.57 0.87 3.54
C ILE A 286 18.27 0.91 4.91
N TYR A 287 19.60 0.86 4.94
CA TYR A 287 20.38 0.95 6.19
C TYR A 287 21.53 1.95 6.09
N GLY A 288 21.98 2.48 7.22
CA GLY A 288 23.16 3.36 7.25
C GLY A 288 23.67 3.69 8.65
N GLU A 289 24.92 4.13 8.72
CA GLU A 289 25.57 4.67 9.91
C GLU A 289 26.31 5.95 9.54
N PHE A 290 26.23 6.99 10.38
CA PHE A 290 26.93 8.26 10.17
C PHE A 290 27.18 9.02 11.47
N ASP A 291 28.24 9.81 11.50
CA ASP A 291 28.48 10.81 12.55
C ASP A 291 27.58 12.05 12.30
N ASP A 292 27.02 12.62 13.36
CA ASP A 292 26.18 13.83 13.31
C ASP A 292 26.53 14.79 14.47
N ASN A 293 26.15 16.06 14.28
CA ASN A 293 26.43 17.14 15.22
C ASN A 293 25.20 17.45 16.10
N PHE A 294 25.38 18.36 17.06
CA PHE A 294 24.38 18.75 18.07
C PHE A 294 23.01 19.15 17.48
N LEU A 295 22.95 19.66 16.25
CA LEU A 295 21.71 20.05 15.57
C LEU A 295 20.96 18.87 14.93
N ARG A 296 21.59 17.69 14.85
CA ARG A 296 21.06 16.46 14.21
C ARG A 296 20.68 16.66 12.73
N SER A 297 21.43 17.53 12.05
CA SER A 297 21.19 17.94 10.66
C SER A 297 21.24 16.81 9.64
N ALA A 298 22.07 15.77 9.90
CA ALA A 298 22.19 14.66 8.98
C ALA A 298 21.07 13.63 9.20
N LEU A 299 20.65 13.41 10.45
CA LEU A 299 19.43 12.64 10.76
C LEU A 299 18.18 13.34 10.21
N GLU A 300 18.04 14.65 10.38
CA GLU A 300 16.92 15.43 9.83
C GLU A 300 16.81 15.22 8.31
N ALA A 301 17.92 15.32 7.58
CA ALA A 301 17.96 15.05 6.14
C ALA A 301 17.50 13.63 5.78
N VAL A 302 17.92 12.59 6.52
CA VAL A 302 17.48 11.19 6.30
C VAL A 302 15.97 11.03 6.57
N MET A 303 15.44 11.61 7.65
CA MET A 303 14.00 11.54 7.95
C MET A 303 13.16 12.21 6.87
N LEU A 304 13.61 13.35 6.35
CA LEU A 304 12.93 14.12 5.32
C LEU A 304 13.01 13.46 3.94
N ASN A 305 14.09 12.72 3.69
CA ASN A 305 14.32 11.93 2.47
C ASN A 305 13.45 10.66 2.42
N LEU A 306 13.40 9.90 3.52
CA LEU A 306 12.66 8.64 3.61
C LEU A 306 11.18 8.81 3.98
N SER A 307 10.80 9.93 4.63
CA SER A 307 9.46 10.24 5.11
C SER A 307 8.77 9.06 5.85
N PRO A 308 9.37 8.51 6.92
CA PRO A 308 8.87 7.30 7.58
C PRO A 308 7.47 7.50 8.17
N ALA A 309 6.62 6.49 8.02
CA ALA A 309 5.28 6.46 8.60
C ALA A 309 5.26 5.99 10.06
N GLU A 310 6.30 5.26 10.48
CA GLU A 310 6.45 4.73 11.83
C GLU A 310 7.92 4.79 12.25
N LEU A 311 8.19 5.28 13.46
CA LEU A 311 9.52 5.38 14.06
C LEU A 311 9.65 4.36 15.19
N LEU A 312 10.69 3.54 15.16
CA LEU A 312 11.09 2.67 16.26
C LEU A 312 12.32 3.26 16.94
N LEU A 313 12.14 3.78 18.15
CA LEU A 313 13.20 4.39 18.94
C LEU A 313 13.94 3.30 19.72
N GLY A 314 15.21 3.07 19.38
CA GLY A 314 16.08 2.11 20.07
C GLY A 314 16.82 2.76 21.23
N ASP A 315 16.23 2.67 22.42
CA ASP A 315 16.75 3.30 23.63
C ASP A 315 18.11 2.71 24.09
N PRO A 316 18.93 3.48 24.83
CA PRO A 316 18.75 4.91 25.14
C PRO A 316 19.13 5.81 23.96
N LEU A 317 18.41 6.94 23.83
CA LEU A 317 18.73 8.04 22.89
C LEU A 317 19.10 9.34 23.63
N SER A 318 19.88 10.23 23.00
CA SER A 318 20.15 11.57 23.52
C SER A 318 18.91 12.47 23.40
N LYS A 319 18.78 13.42 24.33
CA LYS A 319 17.64 14.36 24.39
C LYS A 319 17.49 15.20 23.10
N GLN A 320 18.59 15.42 22.39
CA GLN A 320 18.65 16.10 21.10
C GLN A 320 18.00 15.23 20.00
N THR A 321 18.43 13.98 19.88
CA THR A 321 17.88 12.98 18.95
C THR A 321 16.40 12.71 19.24
N GLU A 322 16.06 12.40 20.49
CA GLU A 322 14.66 12.14 20.89
C GLU A 322 13.76 13.35 20.57
N LYS A 323 14.21 14.58 20.88
CA LYS A 323 13.46 15.80 20.57
C LYS A 323 13.26 16.00 19.07
N LEU A 324 14.25 15.69 18.22
CA LEU A 324 14.10 15.76 16.77
C LEU A 324 13.05 14.74 16.28
N LEU A 325 13.21 13.48 16.68
CA LEU A 325 12.34 12.37 16.27
C LEU A 325 10.88 12.58 16.70
N LEU A 326 10.66 13.04 17.94
CA LEU A 326 9.32 13.36 18.45
C LEU A 326 8.73 14.67 17.88
N ALA A 327 9.57 15.64 17.49
CA ALA A 327 9.09 16.84 16.79
C ALA A 327 8.65 16.52 15.35
N PHE A 328 9.42 15.69 14.64
CA PHE A 328 9.04 15.17 13.32
C PHE A 328 7.73 14.36 13.41
N ALA A 329 7.59 13.51 14.43
CA ALA A 329 6.36 12.74 14.68
C ALA A 329 5.22 13.52 15.36
N GLY A 330 5.26 14.86 15.33
CA GLY A 330 4.24 15.71 15.91
C GLY A 330 2.85 15.61 15.22
N PRO A 331 1.80 16.24 15.79
CA PRO A 331 0.41 16.10 15.32
C PRO A 331 0.12 16.51 13.86
N ALA A 332 1.08 17.15 13.18
CA ALA A 332 0.96 17.55 11.78
C ALA A 332 1.38 16.46 10.77
N SER A 333 2.30 15.56 11.15
CA SER A 333 2.81 14.49 10.27
C SER A 333 2.06 13.17 10.45
N ASN A 334 1.45 12.95 11.63
CA ASN A 334 0.71 11.73 11.97
C ASN A 334 1.57 10.48 11.74
N VAL A 335 2.83 10.55 12.16
CA VAL A 335 3.81 9.45 12.17
C VAL A 335 3.69 8.74 13.51
N ARG A 336 3.64 7.40 13.49
CA ARG A 336 3.55 6.61 14.71
C ARG A 336 4.93 6.49 15.36
N VAL A 337 4.99 6.44 16.69
CA VAL A 337 6.24 6.23 17.44
C VAL A 337 6.09 5.03 18.37
N GLU A 338 7.06 4.13 18.32
CA GLU A 338 7.27 3.00 19.23
C GLU A 338 8.62 3.18 19.95
N ARG A 339 8.78 2.60 21.14
CA ARG A 339 10.09 2.49 21.83
C ARG A 339 10.42 1.02 22.07
N THR A 340 11.71 0.70 22.02
CA THR A 340 12.27 -0.60 22.41
C THR A 340 13.65 -0.39 23.03
N SER A 341 14.06 -1.22 23.99
CA SER A 341 15.42 -1.14 24.55
C SER A 341 16.38 -2.02 23.79
N ARG A 342 17.62 -1.55 23.61
CA ARG A 342 18.75 -2.40 23.18
C ARG A 342 19.12 -3.50 24.16
N ASP A 343 18.56 -3.49 25.38
CA ASP A 343 18.68 -4.59 26.34
C ASP A 343 17.83 -5.82 25.99
N CYS A 344 17.07 -5.82 24.88
CA CYS A 344 16.23 -6.95 24.48
C CYS A 344 16.99 -8.17 23.92
N PHE A 345 18.29 -8.02 23.65
CA PHE A 345 19.12 -9.08 23.07
C PHE A 345 19.58 -10.08 24.14
N ALA A 346 19.56 -11.37 23.81
CA ALA A 346 20.13 -12.44 24.63
C ALA A 346 21.67 -12.42 24.61
N ASP A 347 22.32 -13.36 25.33
CA ASP A 347 23.78 -13.41 25.59
C ASP A 347 24.72 -13.43 24.36
N GLY A 348 24.18 -13.46 23.13
CA GLY A 348 24.94 -13.31 21.87
C GLY A 348 24.89 -11.90 21.25
N GLY A 349 24.07 -10.98 21.77
CA GLY A 349 23.91 -9.62 21.25
C GLY A 349 23.19 -9.51 19.89
N ALA A 350 23.13 -8.28 19.35
CA ALA A 350 22.36 -7.95 18.15
C ALA A 350 22.73 -8.80 16.92
N LEU A 351 24.03 -8.96 16.63
CA LEU A 351 24.50 -9.73 15.48
C LEU A 351 24.07 -11.20 15.56
N ALA A 352 24.04 -11.80 16.76
CA ALA A 352 23.56 -13.16 16.94
C ALA A 352 22.05 -13.29 16.66
N GLU A 353 21.21 -12.34 17.14
CA GLU A 353 19.78 -12.38 16.80
C GLU A 353 19.53 -12.23 15.29
N VAL A 354 20.33 -11.40 14.60
CA VAL A 354 20.28 -11.33 13.12
C VAL A 354 20.68 -12.69 12.53
N LEU A 355 21.86 -13.23 12.83
CA LEU A 355 22.33 -14.49 12.23
C LEU A 355 21.38 -15.67 12.49
N THR A 356 20.85 -15.80 13.71
CA THR A 356 19.85 -16.83 14.05
C THR A 356 18.59 -16.74 13.19
N LEU A 357 18.18 -15.55 12.75
CA LEU A 357 17.04 -15.42 11.81
C LEU A 357 17.35 -16.04 10.44
N TYR A 358 18.57 -15.84 9.93
CA TYR A 358 19.02 -16.32 8.62
C TYR A 358 19.27 -17.84 8.66
N GLU A 359 19.82 -18.35 9.75
CA GLU A 359 19.96 -19.80 10.00
C GLU A 359 18.60 -20.52 9.99
N ASN A 360 17.63 -20.02 10.75
CA ASN A 360 16.27 -20.58 10.79
C ASN A 360 15.53 -20.50 9.44
N MET A 361 15.91 -19.55 8.57
CA MET A 361 15.38 -19.42 7.20
C MET A 361 16.08 -20.33 6.17
N GLY A 362 17.04 -21.16 6.59
CA GLY A 362 17.78 -22.08 5.71
C GLY A 362 18.89 -21.42 4.90
N ILE A 363 19.38 -20.25 5.35
CA ILE A 363 20.48 -19.50 4.72
C ILE A 363 21.83 -19.87 5.39
N GLY A 364 21.80 -20.52 6.56
CA GLY A 364 22.97 -21.08 7.25
C GLY A 364 23.41 -22.47 6.73
N CYS A 365 24.67 -22.84 6.99
CA CYS A 365 25.31 -24.01 6.37
C CYS A 365 24.74 -25.37 6.79
N SER A 366 24.37 -26.20 5.81
CA SER A 366 24.11 -27.64 6.00
C SER A 366 25.42 -28.43 6.06
N SER A 367 26.08 -28.43 7.23
CA SER A 367 27.25 -29.29 7.48
C SER A 367 26.82 -30.73 7.82
N ASP A 368 26.54 -31.55 6.80
CA ASP A 368 26.93 -32.98 6.78
C ASP A 368 26.47 -33.71 5.50
N SER A 369 27.40 -33.92 4.56
CA SER A 369 27.73 -35.24 3.96
C SER A 369 28.69 -35.05 2.78
N MET A 370 29.63 -35.99 2.60
CA MET A 370 30.55 -35.96 1.46
C MET A 370 29.91 -36.54 0.20
N GLN A 371 30.49 -36.19 -0.96
CA GLN A 371 30.20 -36.71 -2.30
C GLN A 371 28.95 -36.13 -3.00
N ASN A 372 29.07 -34.90 -3.50
CA ASN A 372 29.33 -34.72 -4.94
C ASN A 372 29.90 -33.32 -5.23
N LYS A 373 30.92 -33.25 -6.08
CA LYS A 373 31.32 -32.01 -6.73
C LYS A 373 30.65 -31.98 -8.11
N ASP A 374 29.77 -31.00 -8.31
CA ASP A 374 29.84 -30.03 -9.41
C ASP A 374 28.52 -29.24 -9.53
N LEU A 375 28.62 -27.95 -9.88
CA LEU A 375 27.53 -27.11 -10.39
C LEU A 375 26.28 -26.88 -9.48
N THR A 376 26.42 -26.24 -8.29
CA THR A 376 25.45 -25.24 -7.73
C THR A 376 25.87 -24.67 -6.35
N GLU A 377 26.83 -23.73 -6.28
CA GLU A 377 27.28 -23.14 -4.99
C GLU A 377 27.00 -21.63 -4.79
N HIS A 378 26.46 -20.90 -5.79
CA HIS A 378 26.64 -19.44 -5.84
C HIS A 378 25.58 -18.54 -5.15
N THR A 379 24.42 -19.05 -4.71
CA THR A 379 23.29 -18.15 -4.40
C THR A 379 23.25 -17.58 -2.96
N ASN A 380 23.66 -18.35 -1.94
CA ASN A 380 23.29 -18.04 -0.54
C ASN A 380 24.42 -17.49 0.35
N GLN A 381 25.69 -17.66 -0.02
CA GLN A 381 26.83 -17.08 0.74
C GLN A 381 26.96 -15.54 0.74
N PRO A 382 26.59 -14.77 -0.32
CA PRO A 382 26.91 -13.33 -0.35
C PRO A 382 26.15 -12.53 0.72
N LEU A 383 24.93 -12.95 1.07
CA LEU A 383 24.05 -12.22 1.96
C LEU A 383 24.51 -12.24 3.43
N VAL A 384 24.97 -13.38 3.94
CA VAL A 384 25.57 -13.44 5.28
C VAL A 384 26.84 -12.57 5.33
N LYS A 385 27.60 -12.51 4.23
CA LYS A 385 28.77 -11.64 4.09
C LYS A 385 28.38 -10.15 4.04
N GLU A 386 27.26 -9.77 3.41
CA GLU A 386 26.72 -8.41 3.46
C GLU A 386 26.34 -8.01 4.89
N VAL A 387 25.61 -8.87 5.62
CA VAL A 387 25.25 -8.64 7.03
C VAL A 387 26.50 -8.46 7.90
N MET A 388 27.51 -9.30 7.71
CA MET A 388 28.79 -9.22 8.43
C MET A 388 29.66 -7.99 8.06
N ASN A 389 29.34 -7.30 6.96
CA ASN A 389 29.98 -6.06 6.53
C ASN A 389 29.19 -4.79 6.94
N MET A 390 28.00 -4.93 7.54
CA MET A 390 27.21 -3.77 7.97
C MET A 390 27.85 -3.09 9.20
N PRO A 391 27.72 -1.76 9.35
CA PRO A 391 28.14 -1.05 10.55
C PRO A 391 27.39 -1.52 11.81
N ASP A 392 28.05 -1.48 12.97
CA ASP A 392 27.50 -1.99 14.25
C ASP A 392 26.15 -1.37 14.64
N LEU A 393 25.97 -0.05 14.48
CA LEU A 393 24.70 0.59 14.80
C LEU A 393 23.61 0.29 13.75
N ALA A 394 23.98 -0.02 12.51
CA ALA A 394 23.06 -0.56 11.52
C ALA A 394 22.63 -2.00 11.88
N VAL A 395 23.54 -2.85 12.37
CA VAL A 395 23.20 -4.21 12.87
C VAL A 395 22.32 -4.14 14.12
N GLN A 396 22.59 -3.25 15.07
CA GLN A 396 21.75 -3.04 16.26
C GLN A 396 20.33 -2.60 15.88
N SER A 397 20.18 -1.60 15.00
CA SER A 397 18.87 -1.15 14.53
C SER A 397 18.16 -2.20 13.65
N LEU A 398 18.90 -3.04 12.92
CA LEU A 398 18.34 -4.18 12.19
C LEU A 398 17.76 -5.23 13.15
N ALA A 399 18.48 -5.60 14.20
CA ALA A 399 18.03 -6.57 15.20
C ALA A 399 16.77 -6.09 15.94
N LEU A 400 16.71 -4.80 16.34
CA LEU A 400 15.50 -4.19 16.89
C LEU A 400 14.32 -4.20 15.90
N THR A 401 14.59 -3.95 14.62
CA THR A 401 13.56 -3.99 13.55
C THR A 401 13.04 -5.42 13.36
N ILE A 402 13.91 -6.41 13.35
CA ILE A 402 13.56 -7.84 13.31
C ILE A 402 12.70 -8.21 14.52
N HIS A 403 13.08 -7.77 15.73
CA HIS A 403 12.32 -8.02 16.96
C HIS A 403 10.89 -7.46 16.86
N HIS A 404 10.73 -6.22 16.38
CA HIS A 404 9.43 -5.60 16.20
C HIS A 404 8.60 -6.31 15.10
N LEU A 405 9.20 -6.64 13.94
CA LEU A 405 8.48 -7.28 12.83
C LEU A 405 8.00 -8.71 13.15
N LYS A 406 8.61 -9.40 14.13
CA LYS A 406 8.12 -10.68 14.67
C LYS A 406 6.72 -10.57 15.31
N GLU A 407 6.30 -9.41 15.83
CA GLU A 407 4.91 -9.20 16.31
C GLU A 407 3.87 -9.30 15.17
N PHE A 408 4.31 -9.12 13.92
CA PHE A 408 3.47 -9.03 12.73
C PHE A 408 3.70 -10.18 11.73
N CYS A 409 4.65 -11.09 12.01
CA CYS A 409 5.11 -12.15 11.11
C CYS A 409 5.73 -11.64 9.78
N PHE A 410 6.42 -10.49 9.81
CA PHE A 410 7.05 -9.88 8.63
C PHE A 410 8.59 -9.87 8.66
N GLU A 411 9.21 -10.39 9.71
CA GLU A 411 10.66 -10.43 9.90
C GLU A 411 11.42 -11.07 8.72
N ARG A 412 10.77 -12.01 8.03
CA ARG A 412 11.29 -12.73 6.85
C ARG A 412 11.75 -11.82 5.72
N ILE A 413 11.22 -10.60 5.60
CA ILE A 413 11.59 -9.66 4.53
C ILE A 413 13.03 -9.17 4.66
N VAL A 414 13.53 -9.07 5.91
CA VAL A 414 14.89 -8.63 6.21
C VAL A 414 15.92 -9.64 5.70
N CYS A 415 15.57 -10.92 5.68
CA CYS A 415 16.38 -12.00 5.09
C CYS A 415 16.41 -12.00 3.55
N SER A 416 15.81 -11.02 2.86
CA SER A 416 15.87 -10.92 1.40
C SER A 416 16.99 -9.99 0.95
N GLY A 417 18.18 -10.55 0.72
CA GLY A 417 19.39 -9.79 0.38
C GLY A 417 19.27 -8.86 -0.84
N PHE A 418 18.43 -9.23 -1.81
CA PHE A 418 18.14 -8.41 -2.98
C PHE A 418 17.48 -7.06 -2.65
N SER A 419 17.05 -6.86 -1.40
CA SER A 419 16.40 -5.65 -0.91
C SER A 419 17.21 -4.87 0.14
N LEU A 420 18.40 -5.33 0.56
CA LEU A 420 19.26 -4.61 1.52
C LEU A 420 20.10 -3.53 0.81
N ARG A 421 19.79 -2.25 1.03
CA ARG A 421 20.43 -1.12 0.35
C ARG A 421 21.21 -0.22 1.33
N PRO A 422 22.53 -0.03 1.17
CA PRO A 422 23.26 0.97 1.94
C PRO A 422 22.88 2.39 1.50
N PHE A 423 22.66 3.28 2.46
CA PHE A 423 22.32 4.69 2.22
C PHE A 423 23.53 5.49 1.72
N SER A 424 23.75 5.48 0.39
CA SER A 424 24.91 6.11 -0.25
C SER A 424 24.69 7.59 -0.56
N ARG A 425 25.27 8.48 0.25
CA ARG A 425 25.22 9.94 0.03
C ARG A 425 25.99 10.43 -1.20
N ASN A 426 26.78 9.57 -1.85
CA ASN A 426 27.74 9.98 -2.88
C ASN A 426 27.25 9.71 -4.31
N MET A 427 26.19 8.91 -4.48
CA MET A 427 25.66 8.55 -5.80
C MET A 427 24.48 9.42 -6.23
N GLU A 428 23.79 10.03 -5.26
CA GLU A 428 22.54 10.76 -5.45
C GLU A 428 22.63 12.21 -4.93
N MET A 429 21.98 13.14 -5.64
CA MET A 429 21.93 14.56 -5.31
C MET A 429 21.13 14.77 -4.02
N THR A 430 21.80 15.25 -2.97
CA THR A 430 21.16 15.50 -1.67
C THR A 430 20.31 16.78 -1.69
N PHE A 431 19.06 16.67 -1.20
CA PHE A 431 18.18 17.83 -0.96
C PHE A 431 17.87 17.97 0.54
N SER A 432 17.70 19.21 0.99
CA SER A 432 16.93 19.49 2.21
C SER A 432 15.43 19.49 1.90
N ALA A 433 14.56 19.26 2.90
CA ALA A 433 13.11 19.41 2.68
C ALA A 433 12.72 20.82 2.24
N ASN A 434 13.42 21.85 2.71
CA ASN A 434 13.19 23.21 2.23
C ASN A 434 13.51 23.33 0.73
N ALA A 435 14.50 22.62 0.18
CA ALA A 435 14.71 22.55 -1.27
C ALA A 435 13.57 21.78 -1.97
N LEU A 436 13.22 20.57 -1.50
CA LEU A 436 12.12 19.77 -2.06
C LEU A 436 10.78 20.54 -2.10
N GLN A 437 10.50 21.31 -1.05
CA GLN A 437 9.30 22.11 -0.90
C GLN A 437 9.36 23.42 -1.72
N GLN A 438 10.46 24.19 -1.64
CA GLN A 438 10.57 25.48 -2.34
C GLN A 438 10.76 25.36 -3.85
N LEU A 439 11.21 24.19 -4.33
CA LEU A 439 11.26 23.86 -5.76
C LEU A 439 10.00 23.12 -6.25
N GLU A 440 9.09 22.77 -5.35
CA GLU A 440 7.81 22.10 -5.66
C GLU A 440 8.02 20.78 -6.41
N ILE A 441 9.00 19.99 -5.96
CA ILE A 441 9.50 18.81 -6.68
C ILE A 441 8.48 17.66 -6.66
N LEU A 442 7.89 17.38 -5.49
CA LEU A 442 6.92 16.28 -5.32
C LEU A 442 5.47 16.74 -5.14
N LYS A 443 5.28 17.96 -4.60
CA LYS A 443 4.00 18.58 -4.22
C LYS A 443 4.11 20.10 -4.35
N ASN A 444 2.99 20.78 -4.57
CA ASN A 444 2.92 22.24 -4.53
C ASN A 444 2.83 22.80 -3.09
N ASN A 445 2.98 24.11 -2.93
CA ASN A 445 2.80 24.82 -1.65
C ASN A 445 1.39 25.42 -1.45
N SER A 446 0.48 25.32 -2.42
CA SER A 446 -0.82 26.01 -2.41
C SER A 446 -1.95 25.16 -1.79
N ASP A 447 -2.02 23.88 -2.12
CA ASP A 447 -2.96 22.90 -1.55
C ASP A 447 -2.31 21.59 -1.09
N GLY A 448 -1.00 21.41 -1.33
CA GLY A 448 -0.25 20.22 -0.97
C GLY A 448 -0.50 19.02 -1.88
N SER A 449 -1.23 19.20 -2.99
CA SER A 449 -1.38 18.19 -4.04
C SER A 449 -0.18 18.16 -4.98
N GLU A 450 -0.12 17.13 -5.81
CA GLU A 450 0.93 16.95 -6.82
C GLU A 450 0.72 17.87 -8.04
N ASN A 451 -0.47 18.45 -8.21
CA ASN A 451 -0.77 19.31 -9.35
C ASN A 451 0.09 20.58 -9.31
N GLY A 452 0.83 20.84 -10.38
CA GLY A 452 1.82 21.93 -10.44
C GLY A 452 3.18 21.59 -9.81
N SER A 453 3.42 20.34 -9.40
CA SER A 453 4.77 19.87 -9.02
C SER A 453 5.59 19.43 -10.24
N LEU A 454 6.92 19.36 -10.09
CA LEU A 454 7.80 18.77 -11.10
C LEU A 454 7.38 17.32 -11.45
N LEU A 455 7.12 16.51 -10.42
CA LEU A 455 6.69 15.12 -10.57
C LEU A 455 5.47 14.99 -11.49
N GLN A 456 4.46 15.85 -11.35
CA GLN A 456 3.22 15.77 -12.13
C GLN A 456 3.38 16.08 -13.63
N ILE A 457 4.48 16.71 -14.04
CA ILE A 457 4.81 16.91 -15.46
C ILE A 457 5.57 15.70 -16.01
N MET A 458 6.55 15.23 -15.24
CA MET A 458 7.43 14.10 -15.60
C MET A 458 6.72 12.75 -15.55
N ASN A 459 5.66 12.62 -14.74
CA ASN A 459 4.94 11.37 -14.52
C ASN A 459 3.91 11.09 -15.61
N ARG A 460 4.33 10.27 -16.56
CA ARG A 460 3.53 9.64 -17.63
C ARG A 460 3.59 8.11 -17.53
N THR A 461 3.93 7.58 -16.34
CA THR A 461 3.94 6.14 -16.06
C THR A 461 2.53 5.56 -16.12
N LEU A 462 2.43 4.30 -16.51
CA LEU A 462 1.15 3.59 -16.65
C LEU A 462 0.87 2.64 -15.48
N THR A 463 1.87 2.36 -14.63
CA THR A 463 1.78 1.42 -13.51
C THR A 463 2.00 2.11 -12.16
N ILE A 464 1.39 1.58 -11.10
CA ILE A 464 1.51 2.14 -9.73
C ILE A 464 2.96 2.04 -9.22
N PHE A 465 3.64 0.92 -9.51
CA PHE A 465 5.03 0.69 -9.12
C PHE A 465 6.03 1.50 -9.97
N GLY A 466 5.74 1.74 -11.26
CA GLY A 466 6.46 2.71 -12.09
C GLY A 466 6.33 4.12 -11.51
N SER A 467 5.11 4.58 -11.21
CA SER A 467 4.86 5.89 -10.59
C SER A 467 5.61 6.07 -9.26
N ARG A 468 5.65 5.02 -8.42
CA ARG A 468 6.41 4.98 -7.16
C ARG A 468 7.92 5.09 -7.40
N LEU A 469 8.46 4.36 -8.38
CA LEU A 469 9.88 4.40 -8.72
C LEU A 469 10.28 5.76 -9.33
N LEU A 470 9.42 6.35 -10.19
CA LEU A 470 9.64 7.68 -10.73
C LEU A 470 9.63 8.75 -9.65
N ARG A 471 8.75 8.64 -8.63
CA ARG A 471 8.78 9.53 -7.45
C ARG A 471 10.16 9.51 -6.79
N HIS A 472 10.72 8.32 -6.54
CA HIS A 472 12.07 8.17 -5.99
C HIS A 472 13.12 8.82 -6.91
N TRP A 473 13.10 8.56 -8.22
CA TRP A 473 14.03 9.21 -9.16
C TRP A 473 13.93 10.75 -9.13
N VAL A 474 12.71 11.32 -9.04
CA VAL A 474 12.48 12.77 -9.00
C VAL A 474 13.01 13.41 -7.71
N SER A 475 12.96 12.71 -6.57
CA SER A 475 13.58 13.19 -5.32
C SER A 475 15.03 12.75 -5.12
N HIS A 476 15.58 11.89 -5.99
CA HIS A 476 16.94 11.36 -5.92
C HIS A 476 17.58 11.32 -7.33
N PRO A 477 17.92 12.48 -7.94
CA PRO A 477 18.78 12.53 -9.11
C PRO A 477 20.15 11.90 -8.83
N LEU A 478 20.84 11.41 -9.84
CA LEU A 478 22.21 10.92 -9.74
C LEU A 478 23.27 12.02 -9.83
N CYS A 479 24.46 11.68 -9.33
CA CYS A 479 25.71 12.37 -9.67
C CYS A 479 26.59 11.58 -10.68
N ASP A 480 26.36 10.28 -10.88
CA ASP A 480 27.19 9.43 -11.77
C ASP A 480 26.89 9.64 -13.27
N GLN A 481 27.88 10.17 -13.99
CA GLN A 481 27.83 10.50 -15.42
C GLN A 481 27.55 9.28 -16.32
N THR A 482 28.08 8.10 -15.97
CA THR A 482 27.93 6.86 -16.76
C THR A 482 26.51 6.30 -16.68
N MET A 483 25.93 6.36 -15.47
CA MET A 483 24.59 5.88 -15.17
C MET A 483 23.54 6.83 -15.77
N ILE A 484 23.76 8.15 -15.66
CA ILE A 484 22.94 9.16 -16.33
C ILE A 484 22.94 8.93 -17.84
N SER A 485 24.12 8.75 -18.44
CA SER A 485 24.27 8.49 -19.87
C SER A 485 23.53 7.22 -20.30
N ALA A 486 23.64 6.12 -19.54
CA ALA A 486 22.95 4.87 -19.85
C ALA A 486 21.41 5.02 -19.96
N ARG A 487 20.80 5.88 -19.13
CA ARG A 487 19.38 6.24 -19.32
C ARG A 487 19.14 7.20 -20.47
N LEU A 488 19.98 8.22 -20.68
CA LEU A 488 19.79 9.13 -21.81
C LEU A 488 19.81 8.39 -23.15
N HIS A 489 20.65 7.35 -23.28
CA HIS A 489 20.60 6.43 -24.42
C HIS A 489 19.28 5.64 -24.47
N ALA A 490 18.84 5.02 -23.37
CA ALA A 490 17.58 4.29 -23.30
C ALA A 490 16.34 5.16 -23.63
N VAL A 491 16.29 6.41 -23.15
CA VAL A 491 15.22 7.37 -23.42
C VAL A 491 15.23 7.83 -24.88
N SER A 492 16.41 8.03 -25.47
CA SER A 492 16.55 8.39 -26.90
C SER A 492 16.04 7.26 -27.79
N GLU A 493 16.48 6.02 -27.54
CA GLU A 493 16.14 4.83 -28.33
C GLU A 493 14.63 4.52 -28.29
N ILE A 494 13.97 4.67 -27.13
CA ILE A 494 12.51 4.56 -27.06
C ILE A 494 11.82 5.70 -27.83
N ALA A 495 12.28 6.95 -27.70
CA ALA A 495 11.66 8.11 -28.36
C ALA A 495 11.82 8.08 -29.90
N GLU A 496 12.94 7.53 -30.39
CA GLU A 496 13.19 7.25 -31.81
C GLU A 496 12.25 6.14 -32.31
N SER A 497 12.13 5.04 -31.57
CA SER A 497 11.15 3.96 -31.86
C SER A 497 9.68 4.44 -31.83
N MET A 498 9.34 5.45 -31.02
CA MET A 498 8.01 6.07 -31.05
C MET A 498 7.74 6.93 -32.30
N SER A 499 8.78 7.27 -33.07
CA SER A 499 8.70 8.22 -34.18
C SER A 499 8.64 7.51 -35.54
N SER A 500 9.40 6.43 -35.72
CA SER A 500 9.28 5.52 -36.87
C SER A 500 7.88 4.92 -37.02
N CYS A 501 7.21 4.63 -35.89
CA CYS A 501 5.82 4.18 -35.84
C CYS A 501 4.81 5.17 -36.49
N SER A 502 5.19 6.44 -36.67
CA SER A 502 4.35 7.46 -37.33
C SER A 502 4.63 7.65 -38.82
N MET A 503 5.65 6.99 -39.39
CA MET A 503 6.03 7.11 -40.81
C MET A 503 5.58 5.92 -41.67
N LYS A 504 5.16 4.80 -41.07
CA LYS A 504 4.70 3.61 -41.81
C LYS A 504 3.26 3.75 -42.33
N SER A 505 3.00 4.81 -43.09
CA SER A 505 1.75 5.02 -43.81
C SER A 505 2.03 5.43 -45.26
N LEU A 506 1.84 4.48 -46.19
CA LEU A 506 1.77 4.67 -47.64
C LEU A 506 3.08 5.02 -48.37
N GLU A 507 4.04 4.10 -48.36
CA GLU A 507 4.80 3.79 -49.57
C GLU A 507 4.53 2.31 -49.93
N TYR A 508 4.11 2.07 -51.17
CA TYR A 508 3.93 0.74 -51.75
C TYR A 508 5.13 0.46 -52.65
N ASP A 509 5.83 -0.63 -52.38
CA ASP A 509 6.90 -1.15 -53.25
C ASP A 509 6.46 -2.54 -53.71
N GLU A 510 6.32 -2.77 -55.03
CA GLU A 510 5.55 -3.91 -55.56
C GLU A 510 6.34 -5.23 -55.67
N ASP A 511 7.66 -5.22 -55.47
CA ASP A 511 8.55 -6.38 -55.67
C ASP A 511 9.36 -6.78 -54.41
N SER A 512 8.70 -7.25 -53.35
CA SER A 512 9.33 -8.18 -52.39
C SER A 512 8.33 -9.05 -51.61
N ASP A 513 8.53 -10.37 -51.65
CA ASP A 513 7.75 -11.34 -50.88
C ASP A 513 8.09 -11.27 -49.38
N VAL A 514 7.05 -11.15 -48.55
CA VAL A 514 7.10 -11.23 -47.07
C VAL A 514 8.06 -10.23 -46.39
N THR A 515 7.64 -8.96 -46.32
CA THR A 515 8.20 -8.00 -45.35
C THR A 515 7.86 -8.44 -43.92
N ILE A 516 8.82 -9.06 -43.21
CA ILE A 516 8.70 -9.38 -41.79
C ILE A 516 8.76 -8.07 -40.98
N VAL A 517 7.58 -7.53 -40.65
CA VAL A 517 7.47 -6.37 -39.77
C VAL A 517 7.85 -6.78 -38.34
N HIS A 518 9.12 -6.58 -37.98
CA HIS A 518 9.57 -6.72 -36.60
C HIS A 518 8.72 -5.84 -35.67
N PRO A 519 8.27 -6.37 -34.52
CA PRO A 519 7.45 -5.60 -33.58
C PRO A 519 8.28 -4.46 -32.99
N GLU A 520 7.79 -3.24 -33.15
CA GLU A 520 8.50 -2.01 -32.81
C GLU A 520 8.62 -1.86 -31.28
N LEU A 521 9.83 -1.58 -30.78
CA LEU A 521 10.17 -1.57 -29.34
C LEU A 521 9.15 -0.77 -28.51
N ALA A 522 8.88 0.48 -28.91
CA ALA A 522 7.95 1.35 -28.22
C ALA A 522 6.50 0.82 -28.23
N TYR A 523 6.09 0.10 -29.27
CA TYR A 523 4.75 -0.51 -29.33
C TYR A 523 4.62 -1.67 -28.34
N ILE A 524 5.60 -2.58 -28.27
CA ILE A 524 5.56 -3.70 -27.31
C ILE A 524 5.66 -3.20 -25.87
N VAL A 525 6.56 -2.26 -25.58
CA VAL A 525 6.68 -1.66 -24.24
C VAL A 525 5.37 -0.95 -23.84
N SER A 526 4.79 -0.13 -24.73
CA SER A 526 3.52 0.54 -24.47
C SER A 526 2.35 -0.44 -24.28
N LEU A 527 2.29 -1.52 -25.06
CA LEU A 527 1.27 -2.57 -24.94
C LEU A 527 1.38 -3.32 -23.60
N VAL A 528 2.60 -3.72 -23.21
CA VAL A 528 2.86 -4.37 -21.92
C VAL A 528 2.44 -3.46 -20.78
N LEU A 529 2.91 -2.21 -20.76
CA LEU A 529 2.60 -1.24 -19.71
C LEU A 529 1.10 -0.89 -19.65
N THR A 530 0.44 -0.78 -20.80
CA THR A 530 -1.02 -0.58 -20.88
C THR A 530 -1.79 -1.78 -20.33
N ASN A 531 -1.32 -3.01 -20.56
CA ASN A 531 -1.91 -4.20 -19.94
C ASN A 531 -1.68 -4.22 -18.42
N LEU A 532 -0.49 -3.84 -17.96
CA LEU A 532 -0.13 -3.75 -16.54
C LEU A 532 -0.86 -2.62 -15.79
N SER A 533 -1.28 -1.54 -16.47
CA SER A 533 -2.14 -0.49 -15.88
C SER A 533 -3.50 -0.98 -15.37
N ARG A 534 -3.91 -2.20 -15.77
CA ARG A 534 -5.16 -2.87 -15.40
C ARG A 534 -4.93 -4.06 -14.46
N ALA A 535 -3.68 -4.33 -14.08
CA ALA A 535 -3.30 -5.35 -13.12
C ALA A 535 -3.25 -4.75 -11.69
N PRO A 536 -3.30 -5.56 -10.63
CA PRO A 536 -2.94 -5.10 -9.29
C PRO A 536 -1.47 -4.58 -9.25
N ASP A 537 -1.14 -3.79 -8.23
CA ASP A 537 0.25 -3.37 -7.96
C ASP A 537 1.14 -4.62 -7.77
N LEU A 538 1.92 -4.96 -8.81
CA LEU A 538 2.73 -6.17 -8.83
C LEU A 538 3.84 -6.16 -7.77
N GLN A 539 4.36 -4.99 -7.40
CA GLN A 539 5.42 -4.87 -6.40
C GLN A 539 4.88 -5.20 -5.00
N ARG A 540 3.69 -4.69 -4.68
CA ARG A 540 2.96 -5.07 -3.46
C ARG A 540 2.46 -6.51 -3.53
N GLY A 541 1.98 -6.95 -4.69
CA GLY A 541 1.49 -8.31 -4.92
C GLY A 541 2.55 -9.38 -4.66
N VAL A 542 3.72 -9.29 -5.34
CA VAL A 542 4.84 -10.22 -5.16
C VAL A 542 5.32 -10.26 -3.70
N THR A 543 5.35 -9.12 -3.02
CA THR A 543 5.73 -9.01 -1.60
C THR A 543 4.68 -9.64 -0.66
N ARG A 544 3.38 -9.45 -0.94
CA ARG A 544 2.28 -10.10 -0.20
C ARG A 544 2.20 -11.61 -0.43
N ILE A 545 2.62 -12.11 -1.59
CA ILE A 545 2.78 -13.55 -1.85
C ILE A 545 3.91 -14.10 -0.95
N PHE A 546 5.07 -13.43 -0.90
CA PHE A 546 6.20 -13.81 -0.05
C PHE A 546 5.85 -13.80 1.46
N HIS A 547 5.13 -12.77 1.92
CA HIS A 547 4.59 -12.68 3.29
C HIS A 547 3.48 -13.70 3.60
N CYS A 548 3.05 -14.49 2.61
CA CYS A 548 1.91 -15.42 2.72
C CYS A 548 0.55 -14.73 3.04
N THR A 549 0.41 -13.44 2.75
CA THR A 549 -0.81 -12.63 3.02
C THR A 549 -1.66 -12.37 1.77
N ALA A 550 -1.20 -12.81 0.59
CA ALA A 550 -1.93 -12.70 -0.67
C ALA A 550 -3.13 -13.65 -0.76
N LYS A 551 -4.23 -13.17 -1.34
CA LYS A 551 -5.44 -13.97 -1.59
C LYS A 551 -5.30 -14.78 -2.89
N PRO A 552 -6.03 -15.90 -3.09
CA PRO A 552 -5.94 -16.70 -4.31
C PRO A 552 -6.15 -15.93 -5.62
N VAL A 553 -7.18 -15.08 -5.70
CA VAL A 553 -7.45 -14.21 -6.85
C VAL A 553 -6.34 -13.18 -7.10
N GLU A 554 -5.74 -12.66 -6.03
CA GLU A 554 -4.63 -11.71 -6.06
C GLU A 554 -3.34 -12.39 -6.57
N PHE A 555 -3.02 -13.57 -6.05
CA PHE A 555 -1.92 -14.41 -6.53
C PHE A 555 -2.04 -14.69 -8.03
N VAL A 556 -3.21 -15.18 -8.47
CA VAL A 556 -3.44 -15.52 -9.88
C VAL A 556 -3.31 -14.27 -10.76
N ALA A 557 -3.87 -13.13 -10.35
CA ALA A 557 -3.77 -11.88 -11.11
C ALA A 557 -2.31 -11.38 -11.24
N VAL A 558 -1.54 -11.38 -10.14
CA VAL A 558 -0.14 -10.93 -10.11
C VAL A 558 0.74 -11.82 -10.98
N ILE A 559 0.70 -13.14 -10.77
CA ILE A 559 1.56 -14.08 -11.51
C ILE A 559 1.16 -14.16 -12.98
N GLN A 560 -0.13 -14.06 -13.31
CA GLN A 560 -0.61 -14.01 -14.70
C GLN A 560 -0.19 -12.72 -15.42
N ALA A 561 -0.17 -11.58 -14.72
CA ALA A 561 0.29 -10.31 -15.30
C ALA A 561 1.79 -10.34 -15.61
N ILE A 562 2.62 -10.84 -14.68
CA ILE A 562 4.07 -11.01 -14.87
C ILE A 562 4.34 -11.99 -16.04
N LEU A 563 3.65 -13.13 -16.07
CA LEU A 563 3.76 -14.10 -17.17
C LEU A 563 3.36 -13.52 -18.54
N SER A 564 2.33 -12.67 -18.57
CA SER A 564 1.88 -12.01 -19.80
C SER A 564 2.87 -10.94 -20.27
N ALA A 565 3.42 -10.15 -19.34
CA ALA A 565 4.43 -9.15 -19.64
C ALA A 565 5.71 -9.79 -20.20
N GLY A 566 6.25 -10.82 -19.53
CA GLY A 566 7.44 -11.53 -19.99
C GLY A 566 7.26 -12.14 -21.38
N LYS A 567 6.15 -12.85 -21.63
CA LYS A 567 5.84 -13.44 -22.95
C LYS A 567 5.56 -12.42 -24.06
N GLN A 568 5.14 -11.20 -23.73
CA GLN A 568 5.02 -10.11 -24.70
C GLN A 568 6.39 -9.49 -25.00
N LEU A 569 7.25 -9.33 -23.98
CA LEU A 569 8.63 -8.84 -24.16
C LEU A 569 9.52 -9.81 -24.95
N GLN A 570 9.35 -11.12 -24.79
CA GLN A 570 10.07 -12.14 -25.58
C GLN A 570 9.86 -11.98 -27.11
N GLN A 571 8.79 -11.34 -27.56
CA GLN A 571 8.51 -11.10 -28.98
C GLN A 571 9.52 -10.16 -29.66
N LEU A 572 10.33 -9.44 -28.87
CA LEU A 572 11.43 -8.62 -29.36
C LEU A 572 12.66 -9.44 -29.79
N ASN A 573 12.69 -10.76 -29.52
CA ASN A 573 13.75 -11.70 -29.90
C ASN A 573 15.17 -11.23 -29.52
N ILE A 574 15.31 -10.70 -28.30
CA ILE A 574 16.57 -10.19 -27.77
C ILE A 574 17.38 -11.35 -27.19
N CYS A 575 18.62 -11.52 -27.66
CA CYS A 575 19.59 -12.48 -27.11
C CYS A 575 20.63 -11.77 -26.22
N GLU A 576 21.60 -12.48 -25.66
CA GLU A 576 22.75 -11.83 -25.00
C GLU A 576 23.87 -11.44 -25.99
N GLU A 577 23.94 -12.09 -27.16
CA GLU A 577 24.97 -11.90 -28.19
C GLU A 577 24.98 -10.49 -28.83
N GLU A 578 26.04 -10.14 -29.55
CA GLU A 578 26.27 -8.76 -30.01
C GLU A 578 25.30 -8.30 -31.13
N ASN A 579 24.80 -9.22 -31.96
CA ASN A 579 23.88 -8.96 -33.09
C ASN A 579 22.42 -8.72 -32.65
N ASN A 580 22.19 -7.71 -31.81
CA ASN A 580 20.88 -7.33 -31.28
C ASN A 580 20.38 -6.00 -31.86
N ASN A 581 19.07 -5.91 -32.08
CA ASN A 581 18.36 -4.66 -32.47
C ASN A 581 18.24 -3.64 -31.31
N LEU A 582 19.03 -3.76 -30.24
CA LEU A 582 19.04 -2.86 -29.08
C LEU A 582 20.46 -2.35 -28.80
N HIS A 583 20.61 -1.03 -28.84
CA HIS A 583 21.86 -0.32 -28.58
C HIS A 583 22.05 0.00 -27.09
N SER A 584 20.98 0.29 -26.34
CA SER A 584 21.09 0.53 -24.90
C SER A 584 21.23 -0.79 -24.12
N ASN A 585 22.42 -1.01 -23.56
CA ASN A 585 22.70 -2.07 -22.60
C ASN A 585 21.73 -2.05 -21.39
N LEU A 586 21.25 -0.87 -20.99
CA LEU A 586 20.25 -0.75 -19.93
C LEU A 586 18.89 -1.34 -20.36
N LEU A 587 18.39 -0.98 -21.55
CA LEU A 587 17.14 -1.57 -22.07
C LEU A 587 17.26 -3.07 -22.26
N ARG A 588 18.37 -3.53 -22.88
CA ARG A 588 18.65 -4.96 -23.09
C ARG A 588 18.56 -5.73 -21.76
N ARG A 589 19.28 -5.29 -20.73
CA ARG A 589 19.27 -5.92 -19.40
C ARG A 589 17.90 -5.88 -18.72
N LEU A 590 17.19 -4.74 -18.77
CA LEU A 590 15.86 -4.61 -18.17
C LEU A 590 14.83 -5.55 -18.84
N ILE A 591 14.83 -5.60 -20.17
CA ILE A 591 13.91 -6.46 -20.92
C ILE A 591 14.21 -7.93 -20.64
N LEU A 592 15.47 -8.36 -20.77
CA LEU A 592 15.90 -9.74 -20.48
C LEU A 592 15.56 -10.18 -19.04
N THR A 593 15.70 -9.28 -18.05
CA THR A 593 15.31 -9.56 -16.65
C THR A 593 13.80 -9.83 -16.54
N ALA A 594 12.97 -8.98 -17.15
CA ALA A 594 11.52 -9.09 -17.15
C ALA A 594 10.96 -10.21 -18.05
N SER A 595 11.74 -10.66 -19.05
CA SER A 595 11.37 -11.69 -20.03
C SER A 595 12.12 -13.02 -19.84
N SER A 596 12.69 -13.24 -18.65
CA SER A 596 13.54 -14.39 -18.36
C SER A 596 12.77 -15.72 -18.29
N ASP A 597 13.34 -16.78 -18.87
CA ASP A 597 12.69 -18.09 -18.95
C ASP A 597 12.47 -18.75 -17.58
N SER A 598 13.29 -18.43 -16.57
CA SER A 598 13.03 -18.89 -15.19
C SER A 598 11.74 -18.31 -14.63
N VAL A 599 11.55 -16.99 -14.72
CA VAL A 599 10.31 -16.32 -14.24
C VAL A 599 9.11 -16.82 -15.03
N ILE A 600 9.22 -16.93 -16.36
CA ILE A 600 8.14 -17.41 -17.24
C ILE A 600 7.79 -18.88 -16.98
N GLY A 601 8.79 -19.74 -16.81
CA GLY A 601 8.63 -21.16 -16.50
C GLY A 601 8.03 -21.38 -15.11
N ASN A 602 8.56 -20.72 -14.08
CA ASN A 602 8.07 -20.80 -12.71
C ASN A 602 6.64 -20.23 -12.61
N ALA A 603 6.34 -19.09 -13.23
CA ALA A 603 4.98 -18.54 -13.26
C ALA A 603 3.98 -19.47 -13.96
N THR A 604 4.38 -20.08 -15.08
CA THR A 604 3.55 -21.07 -15.80
C THR A 604 3.29 -22.31 -14.93
N LYS A 605 4.34 -22.85 -14.29
CA LYS A 605 4.26 -23.99 -13.36
C LYS A 605 3.32 -23.70 -12.20
N MET A 606 3.47 -22.56 -11.53
CA MET A 606 2.62 -22.17 -10.39
C MET A 606 1.15 -22.04 -10.81
N LEU A 607 0.85 -21.30 -11.89
CA LEU A 607 -0.52 -21.16 -12.39
C LEU A 607 -1.14 -22.50 -12.82
N SER A 608 -0.36 -23.42 -13.40
CA SER A 608 -0.84 -24.75 -13.81
C SER A 608 -1.27 -25.66 -12.64
N SER A 609 -0.87 -25.33 -11.41
CA SER A 609 -1.25 -26.08 -10.19
C SER A 609 -2.55 -25.59 -9.52
N LEU A 610 -3.15 -24.50 -10.03
CA LEU A 610 -4.30 -23.83 -9.43
C LEU A 610 -5.52 -23.82 -10.36
N ASN A 611 -6.70 -24.02 -9.79
CA ASN A 611 -7.98 -23.77 -10.45
C ASN A 611 -8.31 -22.27 -10.38
N LYS A 612 -8.28 -21.59 -11.54
CA LYS A 612 -8.60 -20.16 -11.65
C LYS A 612 -10.05 -19.84 -11.26
N GLU A 613 -11.02 -20.65 -11.66
CA GLU A 613 -12.43 -20.40 -11.35
C GLU A 613 -12.69 -20.50 -9.84
N SER A 614 -12.00 -21.42 -9.16
CA SER A 614 -12.00 -21.51 -7.69
C SER A 614 -11.32 -20.32 -7.03
N ALA A 615 -10.22 -19.82 -7.60
CA ALA A 615 -9.54 -18.61 -7.12
C ALA A 615 -10.45 -17.36 -7.22
N ASP A 616 -11.09 -17.16 -8.37
CA ASP A 616 -12.01 -16.04 -8.63
C ASP A 616 -13.27 -16.09 -7.74
N GLN A 617 -13.74 -17.31 -7.39
CA GLN A 617 -14.86 -17.53 -6.45
C GLN A 617 -14.46 -17.47 -4.97
N GLY A 618 -13.16 -17.52 -4.65
CA GLY A 618 -12.66 -17.68 -3.28
C GLY A 618 -12.86 -19.07 -2.68
N ASP A 619 -13.12 -20.10 -3.50
CA ASP A 619 -13.27 -21.48 -3.05
C ASP A 619 -11.90 -22.15 -2.86
N LEU A 620 -11.39 -22.05 -1.63
CA LEU A 620 -10.16 -22.69 -1.21
C LEU A 620 -10.23 -24.23 -1.25
N THR A 621 -11.42 -24.84 -1.19
CA THR A 621 -11.54 -26.32 -1.14
C THR A 621 -11.19 -26.98 -2.46
N ASN A 622 -11.41 -26.28 -3.59
CA ASN A 622 -11.08 -26.73 -4.95
C ASN A 622 -9.89 -25.99 -5.60
N LEU A 623 -9.37 -24.94 -4.96
CA LEU A 623 -8.27 -24.10 -5.48
C LEU A 623 -7.04 -24.88 -5.96
N ILE A 624 -6.48 -25.76 -5.12
CA ILE A 624 -5.26 -26.50 -5.46
C ILE A 624 -5.62 -27.77 -6.23
N ILE A 625 -4.97 -27.99 -7.37
CA ILE A 625 -5.06 -29.21 -8.19
C ILE A 625 -4.20 -30.29 -7.52
N ALA A 626 -4.66 -30.74 -6.34
CA ALA A 626 -3.94 -31.61 -5.44
C ALA A 626 -3.69 -33.01 -6.05
N SER A 627 -2.41 -33.35 -6.23
CA SER A 627 -1.96 -34.72 -6.45
C SER A 627 -1.60 -35.39 -5.12
N GLU A 628 -1.80 -36.70 -5.03
CA GLU A 628 -1.52 -37.49 -3.81
C GLU A 628 -0.03 -37.50 -3.42
N ALA A 629 0.86 -37.15 -4.36
CA ALA A 629 2.30 -36.99 -4.16
C ALA A 629 2.72 -35.61 -3.60
N GLN A 630 1.91 -34.57 -3.78
CA GLN A 630 2.22 -33.19 -3.34
C GLN A 630 1.40 -32.74 -2.13
N PHE A 631 0.11 -33.10 -2.10
CA PHE A 631 -0.83 -32.66 -1.07
C PHE A 631 -1.66 -33.84 -0.53
N PRO A 632 -1.03 -34.88 0.05
CA PRO A 632 -1.71 -36.11 0.48
C PRO A 632 -2.82 -35.85 1.51
N GLU A 633 -2.69 -34.81 2.33
CA GLU A 633 -3.69 -34.45 3.34
C GLU A 633 -4.97 -33.87 2.72
N VAL A 634 -4.83 -33.00 1.72
CA VAL A 634 -5.95 -32.48 0.93
C VAL A 634 -6.62 -33.60 0.16
N THR A 635 -5.84 -34.50 -0.45
CA THR A 635 -6.39 -35.68 -1.14
C THR A 635 -7.16 -36.59 -0.18
N ARG A 636 -6.64 -36.84 1.03
CA ARG A 636 -7.31 -37.62 2.09
C ARG A 636 -8.60 -36.95 2.57
N ALA A 637 -8.57 -35.64 2.85
CA ALA A 637 -9.72 -34.89 3.33
C ALA A 637 -10.82 -34.75 2.27
N ARG A 638 -10.47 -34.58 0.98
CA ARG A 638 -11.44 -34.60 -0.13
C ARG A 638 -12.14 -35.96 -0.23
N LYS A 639 -11.38 -37.07 -0.18
CA LYS A 639 -11.94 -38.44 -0.16
C LYS A 639 -12.89 -38.66 1.02
N ALA A 640 -12.53 -38.18 2.22
CA ALA A 640 -13.38 -38.29 3.42
C ALA A 640 -14.66 -37.45 3.34
N PHE A 641 -14.57 -36.19 2.90
CA PHE A 641 -15.72 -35.31 2.71
C PHE A 641 -16.72 -35.89 1.68
N GLN A 642 -16.21 -36.38 0.54
CA GLN A 642 -17.02 -37.06 -0.49
C GLN A 642 -17.73 -38.30 0.08
N MET A 643 -17.03 -39.14 0.85
CA MET A 643 -17.61 -40.35 1.45
C MET A 643 -18.74 -40.07 2.45
N GLU A 644 -18.68 -38.97 3.22
CA GLU A 644 -19.79 -38.57 4.11
C GLU A 644 -20.93 -37.88 3.35
N GLU A 645 -20.64 -37.13 2.28
CA GLU A 645 -21.66 -36.53 1.39
C GLU A 645 -22.44 -37.62 0.61
N GLU A 646 -21.77 -38.67 0.12
CA GLU A 646 -22.41 -39.84 -0.47
C GLU A 646 -23.28 -40.60 0.53
N GLN A 647 -22.79 -40.81 1.77
CA GLN A 647 -23.58 -41.42 2.85
C GLN A 647 -24.85 -40.60 3.14
N LEU A 648 -24.73 -39.28 3.33
CA LEU A 648 -25.86 -38.37 3.55
C LEU A 648 -26.88 -38.44 2.41
N ASN A 649 -26.42 -38.40 1.15
CA ASN A 649 -27.30 -38.51 -0.02
C ASN A 649 -28.01 -39.87 -0.09
N SER A 650 -27.32 -40.97 0.26
CA SER A 650 -27.90 -42.32 0.25
C SER A 650 -29.15 -42.47 1.13
N LEU A 651 -29.25 -41.67 2.21
CA LEU A 651 -30.37 -41.70 3.15
C LEU A 651 -31.72 -41.39 2.47
N ILE A 652 -31.75 -40.66 1.34
CA ILE A 652 -33.01 -40.42 0.62
C ILE A 652 -33.68 -41.72 0.18
N GLY A 653 -32.89 -42.77 -0.13
CA GLY A 653 -33.39 -44.10 -0.47
C GLY A 653 -34.11 -44.79 0.70
N LEU A 654 -33.72 -44.50 1.93
CA LEU A 654 -34.37 -44.99 3.14
C LEU A 654 -35.71 -44.26 3.37
N TYR A 655 -35.77 -42.94 3.19
CA TYR A 655 -37.02 -42.17 3.35
C TYR A 655 -38.02 -42.41 2.20
N ARG A 656 -37.55 -42.57 0.96
CA ARG A 656 -38.37 -43.04 -0.19
C ARG A 656 -39.12 -44.34 0.13
N LYS A 657 -38.48 -45.27 0.85
CA LYS A 657 -39.09 -46.52 1.35
C LYS A 657 -39.99 -46.26 2.56
N ARG A 658 -39.49 -45.59 3.61
CA ARG A 658 -40.20 -45.34 4.89
C ARG A 658 -41.48 -44.51 4.73
N LEU A 659 -41.56 -43.63 3.72
CA LEU A 659 -42.72 -42.79 3.42
C LEU A 659 -43.53 -43.25 2.19
N GLY A 660 -43.09 -44.29 1.47
CA GLY A 660 -43.70 -44.74 0.20
C GLY A 660 -43.54 -43.78 -1.00
N MET A 661 -42.99 -42.58 -0.79
CA MET A 661 -42.86 -41.52 -1.79
C MET A 661 -41.68 -41.77 -2.74
N ARG A 662 -41.92 -42.50 -3.85
CA ARG A 662 -40.87 -42.85 -4.84
C ARG A 662 -40.14 -41.65 -5.45
N LYS A 663 -40.80 -40.49 -5.58
CA LYS A 663 -40.24 -39.23 -6.11
C LYS A 663 -39.72 -38.27 -5.03
N LEU A 664 -39.52 -38.72 -3.79
CA LEU A 664 -39.01 -37.85 -2.72
C LEU A 664 -37.54 -37.48 -2.99
N GLU A 665 -37.21 -36.20 -2.88
CA GLU A 665 -35.85 -35.68 -3.05
C GLU A 665 -35.53 -34.69 -1.92
N PHE A 666 -34.23 -34.48 -1.68
CA PHE A 666 -33.77 -33.53 -0.67
C PHE A 666 -33.93 -32.10 -1.17
N MET A 667 -34.64 -31.28 -0.40
CA MET A 667 -34.92 -29.89 -0.72
C MET A 667 -33.90 -28.95 -0.06
N SER A 668 -33.59 -27.84 -0.72
CA SER A 668 -32.74 -26.77 -0.18
C SER A 668 -33.52 -25.45 -0.18
N VAL A 669 -33.67 -24.82 0.99
CA VAL A 669 -34.47 -23.59 1.16
C VAL A 669 -33.77 -22.61 2.10
N SER A 670 -33.59 -21.37 1.64
CA SER A 670 -32.97 -20.29 2.43
C SER A 670 -31.59 -20.63 3.00
N GLY A 671 -30.80 -21.41 2.26
CA GLY A 671 -29.46 -21.87 2.66
C GLY A 671 -29.42 -23.15 3.49
N ILE A 672 -30.57 -23.64 4.00
CA ILE A 672 -30.65 -24.92 4.69
C ILE A 672 -30.89 -26.03 3.68
N THR A 673 -30.04 -27.05 3.66
CA THR A 673 -30.05 -28.17 2.70
C THR A 673 -30.65 -29.44 3.29
N HIS A 674 -30.82 -30.49 2.48
CA HIS A 674 -31.24 -31.83 2.90
C HIS A 674 -32.58 -31.88 3.67
N LEU A 675 -33.48 -30.93 3.40
CA LEU A 675 -34.81 -30.86 4.00
C LEU A 675 -35.72 -31.91 3.37
N ILE A 676 -36.48 -32.62 4.20
CA ILE A 676 -37.62 -33.43 3.75
C ILE A 676 -38.88 -32.56 3.85
N GLU A 677 -39.43 -32.15 2.71
CA GLU A 677 -40.69 -31.41 2.64
C GLU A 677 -41.89 -32.37 2.48
N LEU A 678 -42.89 -32.22 3.34
CA LEU A 678 -44.12 -33.01 3.38
C LEU A 678 -45.34 -32.09 3.51
N GLU A 679 -46.52 -32.57 3.11
CA GLU A 679 -47.78 -31.87 3.36
C GLU A 679 -48.12 -31.87 4.87
N THR A 680 -48.94 -30.92 5.32
CA THR A 680 -49.27 -30.71 6.74
C THR A 680 -49.88 -31.93 7.44
N ASP A 681 -50.51 -32.81 6.66
CA ASP A 681 -51.37 -33.88 7.15
C ASP A 681 -50.61 -35.21 7.26
N VAL A 682 -49.36 -35.25 6.78
CA VAL A 682 -48.48 -36.42 6.83
C VAL A 682 -47.90 -36.60 8.23
N LYS A 683 -48.25 -37.70 8.89
CA LYS A 683 -47.72 -38.06 10.21
C LYS A 683 -46.25 -38.47 10.12
N VAL A 684 -45.39 -37.78 10.86
CA VAL A 684 -43.95 -38.07 11.00
C VAL A 684 -43.61 -38.58 12.40
N PRO A 685 -42.48 -39.29 12.59
CA PRO A 685 -41.97 -39.66 13.91
C PRO A 685 -41.69 -38.45 14.82
N LEU A 686 -41.92 -38.60 16.12
CA LEU A 686 -41.79 -37.54 17.13
C LEU A 686 -40.35 -37.01 17.31
N ASN A 687 -39.34 -37.75 16.85
CA ASN A 687 -37.92 -37.38 16.92
C ASN A 687 -37.43 -36.59 15.70
N TRP A 688 -38.31 -36.19 14.77
CA TRP A 688 -37.95 -35.37 13.61
C TRP A 688 -37.95 -33.88 13.97
N VAL A 689 -36.84 -33.20 13.67
CA VAL A 689 -36.70 -31.76 13.93
C VAL A 689 -37.47 -30.97 12.87
N LYS A 690 -38.50 -30.22 13.29
CA LYS A 690 -39.20 -29.29 12.40
C LYS A 690 -38.34 -28.04 12.19
N VAL A 691 -37.87 -27.84 10.96
CA VAL A 691 -37.00 -26.72 10.60
C VAL A 691 -37.80 -25.50 10.16
N ASN A 692 -38.84 -25.70 9.34
CA ASN A 692 -39.63 -24.62 8.74
C ASN A 692 -41.04 -25.14 8.38
N SER A 693 -42.02 -24.25 8.18
CA SER A 693 -43.33 -24.60 7.61
C SER A 693 -43.96 -23.44 6.84
N THR A 694 -44.55 -23.78 5.70
CA THR A 694 -45.44 -22.90 4.93
C THR A 694 -46.90 -23.15 5.35
N LYS A 695 -47.87 -22.54 4.63
CA LYS A 695 -49.31 -22.84 4.81
C LYS A 695 -49.76 -24.20 4.26
N LYS A 696 -48.92 -24.90 3.48
CA LYS A 696 -49.25 -26.19 2.84
C LYS A 696 -48.26 -27.31 3.19
N THR A 697 -47.04 -26.95 3.58
CA THR A 697 -45.94 -27.90 3.75
C THR A 697 -45.17 -27.66 5.03
N ILE A 698 -44.62 -28.73 5.60
CA ILE A 698 -43.70 -28.69 6.74
C ILE A 698 -42.38 -29.34 6.30
N ARG A 699 -41.27 -28.75 6.73
CA ARG A 699 -39.91 -29.19 6.39
C ARG A 699 -39.20 -29.71 7.62
N TYR A 700 -38.68 -30.92 7.52
CA TYR A 700 -38.08 -31.65 8.61
C TYR A 700 -36.64 -32.07 8.31
N HIS A 701 -35.83 -32.16 9.36
CA HIS A 701 -34.62 -32.99 9.39
C HIS A 701 -34.87 -34.18 10.33
N PRO A 702 -34.91 -35.42 9.80
CA PRO A 702 -34.83 -36.64 10.61
C PRO A 702 -33.53 -36.70 11.42
N PRO A 703 -33.48 -37.38 12.57
CA PRO A 703 -32.28 -37.43 13.41
C PRO A 703 -31.10 -38.11 12.70
N GLU A 704 -31.36 -39.09 11.82
CA GLU A 704 -30.30 -39.73 11.03
C GLU A 704 -29.70 -38.73 10.01
N VAL A 705 -30.50 -37.79 9.49
CA VAL A 705 -30.05 -36.72 8.58
C VAL A 705 -29.32 -35.60 9.33
N VAL A 706 -29.76 -35.22 10.54
CA VAL A 706 -29.02 -34.26 11.39
C VAL A 706 -27.62 -34.79 11.68
N THR A 707 -27.52 -36.04 12.14
CA THR A 707 -26.23 -36.68 12.47
C THR A 707 -25.28 -36.71 11.26
N ALA A 708 -25.81 -36.98 10.06
CA ALA A 708 -25.03 -36.99 8.83
C ALA A 708 -24.64 -35.57 8.36
N LEU A 709 -25.51 -34.56 8.53
CA LEU A 709 -25.20 -33.15 8.26
C LEU A 709 -24.09 -32.62 9.18
N ASP A 710 -24.12 -32.99 10.47
CA ASP A 710 -23.09 -32.59 11.44
C ASP A 710 -21.71 -33.17 11.04
N LYS A 711 -21.67 -34.46 10.67
CA LYS A 711 -20.46 -35.11 10.12
C LYS A 711 -19.95 -34.46 8.84
N VAL A 712 -20.83 -34.21 7.86
CA VAL A 712 -20.46 -33.56 6.58
C VAL A 712 -19.94 -32.15 6.84
N SER A 713 -20.48 -31.44 7.83
CA SER A 713 -19.98 -30.14 8.26
C SER A 713 -18.60 -30.24 8.90
N LEU A 714 -18.35 -31.24 9.76
CA LEU A 714 -17.02 -31.50 10.33
C LEU A 714 -15.99 -31.81 9.24
N ALA A 715 -16.27 -32.78 8.37
CA ALA A 715 -15.36 -33.17 7.28
C ALA A 715 -15.08 -32.02 6.31
N LYS A 716 -16.04 -31.11 6.09
CA LYS A 716 -15.84 -29.90 5.28
C LYS A 716 -14.92 -28.87 5.96
N GLU A 717 -15.04 -28.71 7.28
CA GLU A 717 -14.16 -27.83 8.06
C GLU A 717 -12.73 -28.39 8.14
N GLU A 718 -12.58 -29.71 8.32
CA GLU A 718 -11.29 -30.41 8.24
C GLU A 718 -10.64 -30.29 6.86
N LEU A 719 -11.40 -30.47 5.78
CA LEU A 719 -10.95 -30.19 4.40
C LEU A 719 -10.55 -28.72 4.21
N THR A 720 -11.31 -27.78 4.79
CA THR A 720 -11.00 -26.35 4.71
C THR A 720 -9.69 -26.02 5.44
N ILE A 721 -9.40 -26.68 6.57
CA ILE A 721 -8.11 -26.57 7.28
C ILE A 721 -6.98 -27.18 6.44
N ALA A 722 -7.14 -28.39 5.91
CA ALA A 722 -6.13 -29.04 5.08
C ALA A 722 -5.79 -28.18 3.83
N CYS A 723 -6.79 -27.58 3.18
CA CYS A 723 -6.57 -26.67 2.07
C CYS A 723 -5.94 -25.33 2.46
N ARG A 724 -6.16 -24.81 3.69
CA ARG A 724 -5.41 -23.65 4.21
C ARG A 724 -3.94 -24.00 4.40
N THR A 725 -3.64 -25.07 5.14
CA THR A 725 -2.25 -25.52 5.36
C THR A 725 -1.50 -25.75 4.04
N ALA A 726 -2.16 -26.34 3.04
CA ALA A 726 -1.61 -26.53 1.70
C ALA A 726 -1.38 -25.21 0.95
N TRP A 727 -2.31 -24.25 1.03
CA TRP A 727 -2.15 -22.92 0.43
C TRP A 727 -1.03 -22.12 1.08
N ASP A 728 -0.97 -22.10 2.41
CA ASP A 728 0.09 -21.42 3.15
C ASP A 728 1.47 -22.05 2.85
N SER A 729 1.52 -23.36 2.60
CA SER A 729 2.75 -24.04 2.15
C SER A 729 3.13 -23.65 0.72
N PHE A 730 2.15 -23.59 -0.19
CA PHE A 730 2.35 -23.17 -1.57
C PHE A 730 2.84 -21.71 -1.67
N LEU A 731 2.33 -20.81 -0.81
CA LEU A 731 2.84 -19.45 -0.70
C LEU A 731 4.25 -19.41 -0.08
N ARG A 732 4.55 -20.22 0.94
CA ARG A 732 5.92 -20.35 1.48
C ARG A 732 6.92 -20.82 0.41
N ASP A 733 6.54 -21.74 -0.46
CA ASP A 733 7.39 -22.22 -1.55
C ASP A 733 7.78 -21.13 -2.56
N PHE A 734 6.94 -20.10 -2.77
CA PHE A 734 7.28 -18.95 -3.62
C PHE A 734 8.54 -18.20 -3.16
N SER A 735 8.91 -18.28 -1.87
CA SER A 735 10.10 -17.63 -1.31
C SER A 735 11.38 -17.98 -2.07
N LYS A 736 11.45 -19.19 -2.66
CA LYS A 736 12.57 -19.70 -3.48
C LYS A 736 12.75 -18.92 -4.79
N HIS A 737 11.71 -18.25 -5.27
CA HIS A 737 11.67 -17.51 -6.52
C HIS A 737 11.50 -15.99 -6.33
N TYR A 738 11.32 -15.53 -5.08
CA TYR A 738 10.96 -14.14 -4.77
C TYR A 738 11.90 -13.11 -5.42
N ALA A 739 13.22 -13.32 -5.32
CA ALA A 739 14.21 -12.40 -5.89
C ALA A 739 14.09 -12.27 -7.42
N GLU A 740 13.85 -13.37 -8.15
CA GLU A 740 13.66 -13.35 -9.61
C GLU A 740 12.41 -12.55 -10.00
N PHE A 741 11.29 -12.79 -9.29
CA PHE A 741 10.03 -12.08 -9.53
C PHE A 741 10.09 -10.61 -9.10
N GLN A 742 10.79 -10.29 -8.00
CA GLN A 742 11.01 -8.92 -7.55
C GLN A 742 11.90 -8.16 -8.55
N ALA A 743 12.96 -8.78 -9.06
CA ALA A 743 13.83 -8.21 -10.10
C ALA A 743 13.05 -7.97 -11.41
N ALA A 744 12.22 -8.91 -11.86
CA ALA A 744 11.35 -8.73 -13.03
C ALA A 744 10.36 -7.56 -12.86
N VAL A 745 9.76 -7.40 -11.68
CA VAL A 745 8.87 -6.26 -11.39
C VAL A 745 9.63 -4.93 -11.27
N GLN A 746 10.83 -4.91 -10.66
CA GLN A 746 11.70 -3.72 -10.67
C GLN A 746 12.11 -3.34 -12.09
N ALA A 747 12.37 -4.32 -12.96
CA ALA A 747 12.72 -4.06 -14.35
C ALA A 747 11.54 -3.49 -15.16
N LEU A 748 10.33 -4.02 -14.97
CA LEU A 748 9.10 -3.45 -15.53
C LEU A 748 8.83 -2.02 -15.01
N ALA A 749 9.09 -1.76 -13.73
CA ALA A 749 8.98 -0.42 -13.14
C ALA A 749 9.95 0.57 -13.82
N ALA A 750 11.21 0.18 -14.03
CA ALA A 750 12.21 1.02 -14.68
C ALA A 750 11.90 1.25 -16.16
N LEU A 751 11.38 0.24 -16.88
CA LEU A 751 10.89 0.39 -18.26
C LEU A 751 9.72 1.37 -18.35
N ASP A 752 8.77 1.34 -17.42
CA ASP A 752 7.66 2.31 -17.35
C ASP A 752 8.15 3.74 -17.15
N CYS A 753 9.13 3.93 -16.28
CA CYS A 753 9.72 5.23 -16.03
C CYS A 753 10.56 5.75 -17.21
N LEU A 754 11.32 4.88 -17.90
CA LEU A 754 12.04 5.22 -19.12
C LEU A 754 11.09 5.57 -20.27
N HIS A 755 10.00 4.81 -20.43
CA HIS A 755 8.92 5.09 -21.38
C HIS A 755 8.22 6.42 -21.07
N SER A 756 7.94 6.70 -19.79
CA SER A 756 7.41 7.98 -19.31
C SER A 756 8.31 9.17 -19.69
N LEU A 757 9.62 9.02 -19.51
CA LEU A 757 10.61 10.04 -19.87
C LEU A 757 10.79 10.18 -21.39
N ALA A 758 10.64 9.10 -22.17
CA ALA A 758 10.63 9.13 -23.63
C ALA A 758 9.37 9.78 -24.23
N ILE A 759 8.23 9.72 -23.52
CA ILE A 759 7.05 10.55 -23.85
C ILE A 759 7.35 12.02 -23.56
N LEU A 760 7.99 12.32 -22.42
CA LEU A 760 8.32 13.68 -22.01
C LEU A 760 9.32 14.36 -22.95
N SER A 761 10.37 13.65 -23.37
CA SER A 761 11.46 14.19 -24.21
C SER A 761 11.03 14.57 -25.63
N ARG A 762 9.87 14.08 -26.10
CA ARG A 762 9.30 14.41 -27.42
C ARG A 762 8.52 15.74 -27.43
N ASN A 763 8.40 16.43 -26.29
CA ASN A 763 7.77 17.75 -26.23
C ASN A 763 8.65 18.85 -26.85
N LYS A 764 8.02 19.84 -27.48
CA LYS A 764 8.72 20.98 -28.11
C LYS A 764 9.62 21.70 -27.08
N GLY A 765 10.90 21.85 -27.41
CA GLY A 765 11.90 22.51 -26.56
C GLY A 765 12.62 21.60 -25.57
N TYR A 766 12.27 20.31 -25.48
CA TYR A 766 13.05 19.31 -24.75
C TYR A 766 14.22 18.84 -25.62
N VAL A 767 15.41 18.73 -25.02
CA VAL A 767 16.66 18.37 -25.69
C VAL A 767 17.52 17.51 -24.77
N ARG A 768 18.38 16.65 -25.33
CA ARG A 768 19.29 15.82 -24.53
C ARG A 768 20.34 16.73 -23.88
N PRO A 769 20.49 16.71 -22.54
CA PRO A 769 21.55 17.46 -21.86
C PRO A 769 22.92 16.87 -22.21
N VAL A 770 23.92 17.75 -22.30
CA VAL A 770 25.33 17.37 -22.38
C VAL A 770 25.95 17.55 -20.99
N PHE A 771 26.79 16.58 -20.61
CA PHE A 771 27.61 16.59 -19.41
C PHE A 771 29.07 16.71 -19.85
N VAL A 772 29.87 17.47 -19.10
CA VAL A 772 31.32 17.55 -19.30
C VAL A 772 32.01 16.36 -18.63
N ASP A 773 33.28 16.15 -18.96
CA ASP A 773 34.14 15.18 -18.26
C ASP A 773 34.58 15.71 -16.89
N ASP A 774 34.85 14.81 -15.94
CA ASP A 774 35.24 15.16 -14.55
C ASP A 774 36.56 15.96 -14.44
N CYS A 775 37.31 16.07 -15.54
CA CYS A 775 38.52 16.88 -15.67
C CYS A 775 38.25 18.36 -16.05
N GLU A 776 37.03 18.69 -16.47
CA GLU A 776 36.65 20.05 -16.87
C GLU A 776 36.06 20.87 -15.71
N PRO A 777 36.15 22.22 -15.75
CA PRO A 777 35.59 23.09 -14.71
C PRO A 777 34.07 23.04 -14.66
N VAL A 778 33.52 23.20 -13.44
CA VAL A 778 32.06 23.19 -13.18
C VAL A 778 31.41 24.44 -13.79
N GLN A 779 30.55 24.26 -14.82
CA GLN A 779 29.94 25.35 -15.59
C GLN A 779 28.50 25.11 -16.14
N ILE A 780 27.47 25.63 -15.47
CA ILE A 780 26.05 25.46 -15.87
C ILE A 780 25.72 26.38 -17.05
N GLN A 781 25.36 25.80 -18.20
CA GLN A 781 24.90 26.49 -19.40
C GLN A 781 23.50 26.07 -19.82
N ILE A 782 22.57 27.01 -19.81
CA ILE A 782 21.18 26.83 -20.24
C ILE A 782 20.87 27.90 -21.28
N CYS A 783 20.65 27.51 -22.52
CA CYS A 783 20.23 28.41 -23.60
C CYS A 783 18.71 28.33 -23.80
N ALA A 784 18.04 29.48 -23.88
CA ALA A 784 16.59 29.62 -24.02
C ALA A 784 15.75 28.80 -23.01
N GLY A 785 16.25 28.63 -21.78
CA GLY A 785 15.63 27.78 -20.76
C GLY A 785 14.23 28.23 -20.33
N GLN A 786 13.35 27.27 -20.03
CA GLN A 786 11.96 27.52 -19.62
C GLN A 786 11.63 26.78 -18.33
N HIS A 787 10.79 27.38 -17.47
CA HIS A 787 10.41 26.76 -16.20
C HIS A 787 9.46 25.57 -16.46
N PRO A 788 9.83 24.31 -16.11
CA PRO A 788 9.11 23.11 -16.57
C PRO A 788 7.60 23.11 -16.26
N VAL A 789 7.24 23.52 -15.04
CA VAL A 789 5.84 23.70 -14.61
C VAL A 789 5.11 24.79 -15.41
N LEU A 790 5.66 26.00 -15.41
CA LEU A 790 4.97 27.18 -15.91
C LEU A 790 4.89 27.21 -17.44
N GLN A 791 5.85 26.62 -18.15
CA GLN A 791 5.74 26.36 -19.59
C GLN A 791 4.45 25.60 -19.94
N THR A 792 4.14 24.55 -19.18
CA THR A 792 2.94 23.71 -19.39
C THR A 792 1.64 24.49 -19.14
N THR A 793 1.65 25.48 -18.25
CA THR A 793 0.47 26.28 -17.86
C THR A 793 0.29 27.55 -18.69
N LEU A 794 1.39 28.20 -19.11
CA LEU A 794 1.40 29.50 -19.79
C LEU A 794 1.69 29.40 -21.29
N GLN A 795 2.21 28.27 -21.76
CA GLN A 795 2.51 27.98 -23.16
C GLN A 795 3.39 29.09 -23.77
N ASP A 796 3.08 29.59 -24.98
CA ASP A 796 3.87 30.60 -25.68
C ASP A 796 3.95 31.98 -24.98
N ASN A 797 3.29 32.15 -23.82
CA ASN A 797 3.40 33.36 -22.99
C ASN A 797 4.58 33.33 -21.99
N PHE A 798 5.30 32.20 -21.85
CA PHE A 798 6.48 32.13 -21.00
C PHE A 798 7.75 32.58 -21.75
N VAL A 799 8.39 33.66 -21.28
CA VAL A 799 9.63 34.17 -21.88
C VAL A 799 10.81 33.28 -21.44
N PRO A 800 11.57 32.67 -22.38
CA PRO A 800 12.74 31.88 -22.05
C PRO A 800 13.87 32.74 -21.48
N ASN A 801 14.76 32.13 -20.69
CA ASN A 801 15.87 32.82 -20.01
C ASN A 801 17.16 32.01 -20.15
N ASP A 802 18.24 32.69 -20.52
CA ASP A 802 19.57 32.09 -20.56
C ASP A 802 20.19 32.01 -19.15
N THR A 803 21.15 31.12 -18.97
CA THR A 803 21.97 31.02 -17.75
C THR A 803 23.37 30.56 -18.12
N ASN A 804 24.38 31.32 -17.71
CA ASN A 804 25.78 30.96 -17.80
C ASN A 804 26.40 31.11 -16.40
N LEU A 805 26.88 30.02 -15.83
CA LEU A 805 27.69 29.99 -14.62
C LEU A 805 28.94 29.17 -14.91
N HIS A 806 30.12 29.58 -14.42
CA HIS A 806 31.37 28.86 -14.70
C HIS A 806 32.41 29.11 -13.61
N ALA A 807 33.01 28.04 -13.06
CA ALA A 807 33.95 28.10 -11.94
C ALA A 807 35.08 29.12 -12.16
N ASP A 808 35.80 29.01 -13.29
CA ASP A 808 36.90 29.93 -13.63
C ASP A 808 36.46 31.30 -14.17
N ARG A 809 35.15 31.59 -14.20
CA ARG A 809 34.59 32.84 -14.74
C ARG A 809 33.44 33.34 -13.86
N GLU A 810 32.21 33.24 -14.35
CA GLU A 810 30.99 33.74 -13.69
C GLU A 810 30.45 32.69 -12.70
N TYR A 811 31.19 32.40 -11.63
CA TYR A 811 30.77 31.38 -10.65
C TYR A 811 29.58 31.83 -9.77
N CYS A 812 29.15 33.08 -9.86
CA CYS A 812 28.08 33.66 -9.05
C CYS A 812 27.31 34.74 -9.84
N GLN A 813 25.98 34.77 -9.68
CA GLN A 813 25.08 35.77 -10.28
C GLN A 813 24.26 36.50 -9.20
N ILE A 814 24.23 37.84 -9.25
CA ILE A 814 23.48 38.67 -8.31
C ILE A 814 22.18 39.15 -8.98
N VAL A 815 21.11 38.37 -8.81
CA VAL A 815 19.79 38.63 -9.45
C VAL A 815 19.06 39.76 -8.72
N THR A 816 18.82 40.89 -9.42
CA THR A 816 18.13 42.07 -8.87
C THR A 816 16.87 42.43 -9.67
N GLY A 817 16.14 43.48 -9.26
CA GLY A 817 14.91 43.95 -9.91
C GLY A 817 13.67 43.96 -9.02
N PRO A 818 12.51 44.43 -9.52
CA PRO A 818 11.28 44.58 -8.73
C PRO A 818 10.69 43.24 -8.29
N ASN A 819 9.81 43.26 -7.28
CA ASN A 819 8.97 42.10 -6.96
C ASN A 819 7.95 41.86 -8.09
N MET A 820 7.51 40.61 -8.25
CA MET A 820 6.75 40.11 -9.41
C MET A 820 7.50 40.11 -10.76
N GLY A 821 8.66 40.77 -10.87
CA GLY A 821 9.52 40.75 -12.07
C GLY A 821 10.33 39.46 -12.26
N GLY A 822 9.69 38.29 -12.24
CA GLY A 822 10.28 37.00 -12.63
C GLY A 822 11.36 36.37 -11.73
N LYS A 823 12.11 37.14 -10.92
CA LYS A 823 13.32 36.70 -10.18
C LYS A 823 13.23 35.31 -9.53
N SER A 824 12.19 35.04 -8.73
CA SER A 824 12.02 33.77 -8.03
C SER A 824 11.69 32.60 -8.96
N CYS A 825 11.02 32.86 -10.09
CA CYS A 825 10.79 31.88 -11.15
C CYS A 825 12.09 31.53 -11.86
N TYR A 826 12.95 32.51 -12.16
CA TYR A 826 14.26 32.27 -12.78
C TYR A 826 15.14 31.35 -11.91
N ILE A 827 15.28 31.66 -10.62
CA ILE A 827 16.11 30.86 -9.69
C ILE A 827 15.55 29.43 -9.55
N ARG A 828 14.23 29.27 -9.44
CA ARG A 828 13.58 27.94 -9.43
C ARG A 828 13.78 27.19 -10.75
N GLN A 829 13.67 27.87 -11.88
CA GLN A 829 13.88 27.30 -13.22
C GLN A 829 15.28 26.69 -13.35
N VAL A 830 16.34 27.43 -12.99
CA VAL A 830 17.73 26.94 -13.11
C VAL A 830 17.93 25.66 -12.28
N ALA A 831 17.45 25.66 -11.03
CA ALA A 831 17.52 24.47 -10.18
C ALA A 831 16.70 23.29 -10.72
N LEU A 832 15.47 23.52 -11.18
CA LEU A 832 14.61 22.47 -11.74
C LEU A 832 15.18 21.87 -13.03
N ILE A 833 15.76 22.69 -13.91
CA ILE A 833 16.43 22.21 -15.13
C ILE A 833 17.62 21.33 -14.77
N ALA A 834 18.46 21.73 -13.81
CA ALA A 834 19.60 20.93 -13.35
C ALA A 834 19.16 19.53 -12.85
N ILE A 835 18.13 19.50 -12.00
CA ILE A 835 17.54 18.28 -11.44
C ILE A 835 17.02 17.34 -12.54
N MET A 836 16.38 17.88 -13.59
CA MET A 836 15.80 17.08 -14.67
C MET A 836 16.85 16.36 -15.54
N ALA A 837 18.05 16.91 -15.72
CA ALA A 837 19.11 16.21 -16.46
C ALA A 837 19.77 15.11 -15.62
N GLN A 838 19.99 15.37 -14.33
CA GLN A 838 20.64 14.43 -13.40
C GLN A 838 19.75 13.22 -13.02
N HIS A 839 18.48 13.18 -13.44
CA HIS A 839 17.37 12.30 -13.01
C HIS A 839 17.51 10.75 -13.16
N HIS A 840 18.72 10.17 -13.24
CA HIS A 840 18.93 8.99 -14.09
C HIS A 840 19.68 7.74 -13.49
N GLN A 841 19.15 7.13 -12.43
CA GLN A 841 19.58 5.92 -11.63
C GLN A 841 19.70 4.52 -12.34
N GLN A 842 20.28 3.50 -11.67
CA GLN A 842 20.11 2.06 -12.00
C GLN A 842 19.78 1.23 -10.75
N ASN A 843 19.16 0.06 -10.93
CA ASN A 843 19.44 -1.14 -10.12
C ASN A 843 20.04 -2.23 -11.03
N CYS A 844 21.20 -2.79 -10.66
CA CYS A 844 21.59 -4.21 -10.76
C CYS A 844 23.08 -4.40 -10.43
N MET A 845 23.35 -4.89 -9.21
CA MET A 845 24.63 -5.38 -8.67
C MET A 845 25.80 -4.39 -8.53
N SER A 846 26.71 -4.76 -7.62
CA SER A 846 27.69 -3.91 -6.97
C SER A 846 29.02 -3.78 -7.73
N TRP A 847 29.52 -2.54 -7.86
CA TRP A 847 30.93 -2.26 -8.09
C TRP A 847 31.41 -1.15 -7.16
N THR A 848 32.56 -1.34 -6.52
CA THR A 848 33.16 -0.40 -5.56
C THR A 848 34.31 0.35 -6.20
N GLY A 849 34.26 1.68 -6.27
CA GLY A 849 35.43 2.48 -6.63
C GLY A 849 35.13 3.96 -6.85
N SER A 850 36.06 4.80 -6.38
CA SER A 850 36.24 6.21 -6.75
C SER A 850 35.19 7.24 -6.33
N THR A 851 35.66 8.28 -5.64
CA THR A 851 34.97 9.56 -5.42
C THR A 851 34.94 10.40 -6.70
N LEU A 852 33.81 11.05 -7.00
CA LEU A 852 33.70 12.05 -8.07
C LEU A 852 33.01 13.34 -7.61
N GLY A 853 33.15 14.39 -8.42
CA GLY A 853 32.79 15.77 -8.10
C GLY A 853 31.39 16.20 -8.59
N TRP A 854 31.18 17.52 -8.61
CA TRP A 854 29.90 18.13 -8.95
C TRP A 854 29.78 18.36 -10.47
N VAL A 855 28.77 17.75 -11.11
CA VAL A 855 28.54 17.83 -12.56
C VAL A 855 27.18 18.50 -12.88
N LEU A 856 26.74 18.46 -14.14
CA LEU A 856 26.57 19.71 -14.89
C LEU A 856 25.67 19.60 -16.12
N LEU A 857 25.17 20.72 -16.63
CA LEU A 857 24.35 20.77 -17.86
C LEU A 857 24.87 21.77 -18.89
N THR A 858 24.91 21.32 -20.15
CA THR A 858 24.70 22.15 -21.34
C THR A 858 23.35 21.82 -21.97
N VAL A 859 22.50 22.82 -22.23
CA VAL A 859 21.17 22.65 -22.85
C VAL A 859 21.07 23.47 -24.15
N PHE A 860 21.20 22.80 -25.30
CA PHE A 860 21.13 23.42 -26.63
C PHE A 860 19.77 23.20 -27.31
N SER A 861 19.02 24.28 -27.57
CA SER A 861 17.95 24.27 -28.57
C SER A 861 18.53 23.89 -29.94
N LYS A 862 17.93 22.90 -30.62
CA LYS A 862 18.41 22.45 -31.94
C LYS A 862 17.86 23.33 -33.06
N GLY A 863 18.30 24.59 -33.09
CA GLY A 863 17.99 25.58 -34.11
C GLY A 863 18.74 26.89 -33.86
N GLU A 864 19.34 27.44 -34.90
CA GLU A 864 20.02 28.76 -34.93
C GLU A 864 21.19 28.94 -33.94
N ALA A 865 22.32 28.28 -34.25
CA ALA A 865 23.62 28.80 -33.83
C ALA A 865 24.02 29.98 -34.76
N PRO A 866 24.34 31.17 -34.24
CA PRO A 866 25.03 32.20 -35.02
C PRO A 866 26.48 31.76 -35.30
N SER A 867 27.02 32.21 -36.43
CA SER A 867 28.35 31.88 -36.96
C SER A 867 29.51 32.46 -36.16
#